data_AF-A0A9W9ANE8-F1
#
_entry.id   AF-A0A9W9ANE8-F1
#
_cell.length_a   1.000
_cell.length_b   1.000
_cell.length_c   1.000
_cell.angle_alpha   90.00
_cell.angle_beta   90.00
_cell.angle_gamma   90.00
#
_symmetry.space_group_name_H-M   'P 1'
#
loop_
_entity.id
_entity.type
_entity.pdbx_description
1 polymer ?
#
loop_
_entity_poly.entity_id
_entity_poly.type
_entity_poly.pdbx_seq_one_letter_code
_entity_poly.pdbx_strand_id
1 'polypeptide(L)'
;MIAEVLLVLAGHPSSLFPKDHTVHPSFTPLLHPGEQQCIESLGQIAFRYRTIKHTCTQLQYSSSRYLSAVCAAIDHILKDEYEALVISTEERVLRRDANLVASGSFVPLSSIRATFAEWDAPLAALVSLVEDLESRKDIQPGPLIDLLLERAKTGVYRIADIFTRLSHAVERVWRVQLIAFLVHGSISTVDPLVSDSYAFLDGSLPSCITSQSRDSILYVGRAISTVKAAKWQKQLPMDLAIEYAKALESVMPDDQPNFDRVISQIRTNVSEWLWMNVLTLQAVEDAVDSFANYFLLQNGEFSLSLIREIERLKISRLTVRSGSTSMIREQDLNLAMLRASLGTTAQQDPALTHLRFLLPTGPLRPLLPALGGGTLTNSLSQSIGRQLDSSFFSSTLLGTPLILTYKVTWPLDLFVHPAELSSYGALFSYLSALRKTHNSIHTCWSSLSNTQRARRRWTGLGEGGTAGDLDARKELLRCGWGVVRDMSWFLDTLMGYVMIDVVDVEYSRLKEQLRYHNGEEEHSKKSGAMSTEPSSTSVLSSTHRKHPMPSSRSFASQLGGSVSSSRLDFTTLRQMHATYLDRLLTGCLLTNLEVSATLASIFEVCERFVAQVERWGGDILPALLFEGSLKGGDGEEVGALVKERRAVVVNINETLHDLLMTFYEHLSSSTFQRPFATSSADASKSIALGGHTTFNMSRIPMVSASKSRMMSDKAETVDVRRHVERLMLRLDFNGGFSKFSWGKKDRDEDILGDLVSSVRSIFQRWSAWLKVFEHGERTQRDMTGRTNAAQRLSQQLRLLSFQPSSEMTSQYSPRLISAPNTLEHRVFVEQNGSVVSSFHDIPLFADQNNGIFNMIVEVPRWTNAKMEISKEEPFNPIKQDVKKNRLRFVRNCFPHHGYIWNYGAFPQTWEDPTQQHAETKAKGDNDPLDVCEIGEQVGYVGQVKQVKVLGIMALLDEGETDWKVIVVDVQDPLASKLNDIEDVERHLPGLIRATNEWFRIYKIPDGKPENTFAFSGEAKNKKYATEIIHECHEAWRRLITGESNNQGISIDNITIANSPGFVRRDDPRYLSISPASGKPPAPIEPSVSKWFYISSAQV
;
A
#
# COMPACT_ATOMS: atom_id res chain seq x y z
N MET A 1 42.90 6.88 -77.64
CA MET A 1 41.44 6.70 -77.44
C MET A 1 41.13 5.70 -76.34
N ILE A 2 41.34 4.38 -76.49
CA ILE A 2 40.93 3.40 -75.44
C ILE A 2 41.56 3.68 -74.06
N ALA A 3 42.87 3.95 -73.99
CA ALA A 3 43.53 4.33 -72.73
C ALA A 3 42.92 5.60 -72.10
N GLU A 4 42.56 6.59 -72.92
CA GLU A 4 41.88 7.82 -72.49
C GLU A 4 40.47 7.50 -71.94
N VAL A 5 39.73 6.59 -72.59
CA VAL A 5 38.41 6.12 -72.12
C VAL A 5 38.52 5.38 -70.78
N LEU A 6 39.55 4.56 -70.57
CA LEU A 6 39.79 3.89 -69.27
C LEU A 6 40.18 4.90 -68.17
N LEU A 7 41.01 5.90 -68.49
CA LEU A 7 41.32 7.01 -67.57
C LEU A 7 40.08 7.82 -67.18
N VAL A 8 39.18 8.08 -68.15
CA VAL A 8 37.88 8.73 -67.92
C VAL A 8 36.99 7.88 -67.01
N LEU A 9 36.90 6.57 -67.26
CA LEU A 9 36.13 5.65 -66.41
C LEU A 9 36.67 5.56 -64.98
N ALA A 10 37.99 5.71 -64.78
CA ALA A 10 38.62 5.87 -63.46
C ALA A 10 38.39 7.27 -62.81
N GLY A 11 37.70 8.18 -63.49
CA GLY A 11 37.33 9.51 -62.98
C GLY A 11 38.33 10.64 -63.26
N HIS A 12 39.38 10.39 -64.05
CA HIS A 12 40.32 11.45 -64.43
C HIS A 12 39.73 12.40 -65.49
N PRO A 13 40.09 13.70 -65.46
CA PRO A 13 39.68 14.64 -66.49
C PRO A 13 40.37 14.30 -67.82
N SER A 14 39.65 14.46 -68.94
CA SER A 14 40.13 14.11 -70.28
C SER A 14 39.84 15.22 -71.29
N SER A 15 40.68 15.27 -72.31
CA SER A 15 40.47 16.11 -73.51
C SER A 15 39.22 15.75 -74.32
N LEU A 16 38.70 14.52 -74.18
CA LEU A 16 37.48 14.06 -74.88
C LEU A 16 36.20 14.69 -74.32
N PHE A 17 36.17 14.97 -73.00
CA PHE A 17 34.99 15.39 -72.24
C PHE A 17 35.29 16.64 -71.42
N PRO A 18 35.07 17.85 -71.98
CA PRO A 18 35.55 19.10 -71.38
C PRO A 18 34.77 19.56 -70.13
N LYS A 19 33.50 19.16 -70.00
CA LYS A 19 32.61 19.51 -68.87
C LYS A 19 31.61 18.41 -68.56
N ASP A 20 30.87 17.97 -69.58
CA ASP A 20 29.80 16.97 -69.49
C ASP A 20 30.18 15.66 -70.20
N HIS A 21 29.23 14.74 -70.31
CA HIS A 21 29.37 13.45 -70.99
C HIS A 21 29.37 13.51 -72.54
N THR A 22 29.19 14.70 -73.13
CA THR A 22 29.18 14.90 -74.59
C THR A 22 30.59 15.06 -75.15
N VAL A 23 30.88 14.42 -76.28
CA VAL A 23 32.19 14.50 -76.95
C VAL A 23 32.47 15.93 -77.43
N HIS A 24 33.70 16.42 -77.26
CA HIS A 24 34.10 17.75 -77.73
C HIS A 24 33.88 17.92 -79.25
N PRO A 25 33.29 19.04 -79.74
CA PRO A 25 32.91 19.23 -81.16
C PRO A 25 34.02 18.98 -82.19
N SER A 26 35.29 19.19 -81.81
CA SER A 26 36.44 18.91 -82.68
C SER A 26 36.68 17.43 -82.98
N PHE A 27 36.17 16.51 -82.16
CA PHE A 27 36.29 15.06 -82.39
C PHE A 27 35.07 14.46 -83.10
N THR A 28 33.91 15.14 -83.07
CA THR A 28 32.69 14.73 -83.78
C THR A 28 32.90 14.40 -85.27
N PRO A 29 33.64 15.17 -86.09
CA PRO A 29 33.86 14.82 -87.51
C PRO A 29 34.84 13.66 -87.73
N LEU A 30 35.49 13.14 -86.68
CA LEU A 30 36.49 12.06 -86.76
C LEU A 30 35.95 10.69 -86.31
N LEU A 31 34.70 10.61 -85.87
CA LEU A 31 34.08 9.42 -85.28
C LEU A 31 32.88 8.97 -86.13
N HIS A 32 32.67 7.67 -86.25
CA HIS A 32 31.40 7.16 -86.79
C HIS A 32 30.25 7.43 -85.79
N PRO A 33 29.01 7.75 -86.22
CA PRO A 33 27.91 8.07 -85.30
C PRO A 33 27.65 7.01 -84.21
N GLY A 34 27.82 5.71 -84.54
CA GLY A 34 27.72 4.62 -83.56
C GLY A 34 28.88 4.56 -82.56
N GLU A 35 30.08 5.00 -82.95
CA GLU A 35 31.23 5.11 -82.04
C GLU A 35 31.07 6.32 -81.12
N GLN A 36 30.62 7.46 -81.65
CA GLN A 36 30.24 8.63 -80.86
C GLN A 36 29.23 8.24 -79.77
N GLN A 37 28.13 7.56 -80.12
CA GLN A 37 27.12 7.14 -79.15
C GLN A 37 27.66 6.17 -78.09
N CYS A 38 28.57 5.24 -78.45
CA CYS A 38 29.23 4.37 -77.48
C CYS A 38 30.15 5.15 -76.54
N ILE A 39 30.90 6.13 -77.06
CA ILE A 39 31.81 6.97 -76.28
C ILE A 39 31.02 7.89 -75.34
N GLU A 40 29.95 8.55 -75.79
CA GLU A 40 29.07 9.38 -74.96
C GLU A 40 28.40 8.56 -73.86
N SER A 41 27.99 7.32 -74.13
CA SER A 41 27.40 6.44 -73.12
C SER A 41 28.41 5.97 -72.07
N LEU A 42 29.66 5.70 -72.44
CA LEU A 42 30.76 5.47 -71.48
C LEU A 42 31.12 6.75 -70.70
N GLY A 43 31.09 7.91 -71.37
CA GLY A 43 31.24 9.22 -70.74
C GLY A 43 30.15 9.52 -69.70
N GLN A 44 28.92 9.05 -69.93
CA GLN A 44 27.82 9.20 -68.98
C GLN A 44 28.03 8.37 -67.70
N ILE A 45 28.55 7.15 -67.82
CA ILE A 45 28.95 6.29 -66.68
C ILE A 45 30.04 6.99 -65.86
N ALA A 46 31.10 7.46 -66.52
CA ALA A 46 32.20 8.19 -65.89
C ALA A 46 31.76 9.50 -65.23
N PHE A 47 30.86 10.26 -65.87
CA PHE A 47 30.29 11.49 -65.32
C PHE A 47 29.52 11.21 -64.02
N ARG A 48 28.63 10.20 -64.00
CA ARG A 48 27.91 9.80 -62.78
C ARG A 48 28.87 9.41 -61.65
N TYR A 49 29.88 8.60 -61.94
CA TYR A 49 30.90 8.21 -60.97
C TYR A 49 31.66 9.41 -60.42
N ARG A 50 32.08 10.36 -61.27
CA ARG A 50 32.77 11.60 -60.85
C ARG A 50 31.87 12.49 -59.99
N THR A 51 30.59 12.62 -60.34
CA THR A 51 29.61 13.40 -59.56
C THR A 51 29.41 12.80 -58.17
N ILE A 52 29.23 11.47 -58.06
CA ILE A 52 29.15 10.77 -56.77
C ILE A 52 30.40 11.05 -55.94
N LYS A 53 31.60 10.80 -56.51
CA LYS A 53 32.87 10.95 -55.77
C LYS A 53 33.07 12.40 -55.29
N HIS A 54 32.77 13.39 -56.12
CA HIS A 54 32.86 14.81 -55.74
C HIS A 54 31.93 15.14 -54.58
N THR A 55 30.63 14.85 -54.70
CA THR A 55 29.65 15.20 -53.68
C THR A 55 29.82 14.38 -52.40
N CYS A 56 30.24 13.11 -52.47
CA CYS A 56 30.67 12.32 -51.31
C CYS A 56 31.83 13.01 -50.56
N THR A 57 32.87 13.48 -51.25
CA THR A 57 33.97 14.20 -50.58
C THR A 57 33.51 15.51 -49.93
N GLN A 58 32.55 16.23 -50.51
CA GLN A 58 31.98 17.42 -49.89
C GLN A 58 31.15 17.08 -48.65
N LEU A 59 30.26 16.08 -48.75
CA LEU A 59 29.40 15.63 -47.65
C LEU A 59 30.22 15.00 -46.51
N GLN A 60 31.37 14.39 -46.78
CA GLN A 60 32.26 13.80 -45.77
C GLN A 60 32.84 14.84 -44.79
N TYR A 61 32.96 16.11 -45.19
CA TYR A 61 33.36 17.23 -44.30
C TYR A 61 32.22 17.76 -43.42
N SER A 62 30.99 17.24 -43.57
CA SER A 62 29.85 17.62 -42.73
C SER A 62 30.03 17.15 -41.29
N SER A 63 29.38 17.84 -40.34
CA SER A 63 29.43 17.49 -38.92
C SER A 63 28.75 16.17 -38.56
N SER A 64 27.81 15.68 -39.38
CA SER A 64 27.07 14.45 -39.07
C SER A 64 27.89 13.18 -39.33
N ARG A 65 27.95 12.31 -38.32
CA ARG A 65 28.66 11.02 -38.41
C ARG A 65 27.96 10.05 -39.36
N TYR A 66 26.65 10.18 -39.50
CA TYR A 66 25.84 9.31 -40.35
C TYR A 66 26.10 9.56 -41.84
N LEU A 67 26.18 10.83 -42.26
CA LEU A 67 26.54 11.18 -43.65
C LEU A 67 27.96 10.75 -44.00
N SER A 68 28.91 10.97 -43.09
CA SER A 68 30.29 10.50 -43.25
C SER A 68 30.36 8.98 -43.45
N ALA A 69 29.53 8.21 -42.73
CA ALA A 69 29.43 6.76 -42.88
C ALA A 69 28.78 6.30 -44.20
N VAL A 70 27.74 7.00 -44.69
CA VAL A 70 27.16 6.74 -46.03
C VAL A 70 28.22 6.98 -47.11
N CYS A 71 28.89 8.14 -47.08
CA CYS A 71 29.88 8.50 -48.09
C CYS A 71 31.06 7.52 -48.10
N ALA A 72 31.58 7.16 -46.92
CA ALA A 72 32.64 6.16 -46.80
C ALA A 72 32.21 4.75 -47.29
N ALA A 73 30.94 4.37 -47.09
CA ALA A 73 30.42 3.10 -47.60
C ALA A 73 30.23 3.12 -49.13
N ILE A 74 29.77 4.24 -49.71
CA ILE A 74 29.69 4.44 -51.16
C ILE A 74 31.10 4.33 -51.78
N ASP A 75 32.08 5.05 -51.23
CA ASP A 75 33.47 5.02 -51.73
C ASP A 75 34.09 3.62 -51.63
N HIS A 76 33.80 2.86 -50.56
CA HIS A 76 34.26 1.48 -50.40
C HIS A 76 33.64 0.54 -51.45
N ILE A 77 32.34 0.66 -51.74
CA ILE A 77 31.65 -0.13 -52.77
C ILE A 77 32.19 0.20 -54.16
N LEU A 78 32.34 1.50 -54.47
CA LEU A 78 32.86 1.95 -55.76
C LEU A 78 34.32 1.51 -55.97
N LYS A 79 35.15 1.52 -54.92
CA LYS A 79 36.53 1.06 -55.00
C LYS A 79 36.65 -0.46 -55.20
N ASP A 80 35.94 -1.23 -54.40
CA ASP A 80 36.04 -2.71 -54.41
C ASP A 80 35.49 -3.33 -55.69
N GLU A 81 34.46 -2.72 -56.29
CA GLU A 81 33.76 -3.31 -57.43
C GLU A 81 33.91 -2.54 -58.74
N TYR A 82 33.75 -1.21 -58.74
CA TYR A 82 33.79 -0.42 -59.98
C TYR A 82 35.23 -0.05 -60.38
N GLU A 83 36.06 0.49 -59.48
CA GLU A 83 37.48 0.75 -59.76
C GLU A 83 38.23 -0.56 -60.04
N ALA A 84 37.93 -1.62 -59.28
CA ALA A 84 38.45 -2.97 -59.56
C ALA A 84 38.02 -3.51 -60.93
N LEU A 85 36.78 -3.26 -61.38
CA LEU A 85 36.34 -3.59 -62.74
C LEU A 85 37.18 -2.83 -63.78
N VAL A 86 37.39 -1.51 -63.62
CA VAL A 86 38.25 -0.72 -64.52
C VAL A 86 39.66 -1.32 -64.60
N ILE A 87 40.31 -1.57 -63.47
CA ILE A 87 41.66 -2.17 -63.42
C ILE A 87 41.68 -3.56 -64.07
N SER A 88 40.67 -4.41 -63.82
CA SER A 88 40.59 -5.73 -64.45
C SER A 88 40.38 -5.66 -65.97
N THR A 89 39.63 -4.68 -66.48
CA THR A 89 39.46 -4.49 -67.92
C THR A 89 40.74 -3.99 -68.58
N GLU A 90 41.49 -3.10 -67.93
CA GLU A 90 42.82 -2.68 -68.39
C GLU A 90 43.79 -3.86 -68.41
N GLU A 91 43.87 -4.64 -67.32
CA GLU A 91 44.72 -5.82 -67.22
C GLU A 91 44.43 -6.85 -68.34
N ARG A 92 43.14 -7.10 -68.64
CA ARG A 92 42.72 -8.01 -69.71
C ARG A 92 43.04 -7.48 -71.11
N VAL A 93 42.92 -6.17 -71.33
CA VAL A 93 43.36 -5.51 -72.58
C VAL A 93 44.88 -5.62 -72.75
N LEU A 94 45.66 -5.36 -71.70
CA LEU A 94 47.13 -5.46 -71.71
C LEU A 94 47.61 -6.91 -71.92
N ARG A 95 46.93 -7.90 -71.31
CA ARG A 95 47.21 -9.33 -71.50
C ARG A 95 46.75 -9.90 -72.84
N ARG A 96 46.03 -9.13 -73.67
CA ARG A 96 45.43 -9.58 -74.93
C ARG A 96 44.47 -10.76 -74.75
N ASP A 97 43.60 -10.69 -73.75
CA ASP A 97 42.52 -11.68 -73.54
C ASP A 97 41.64 -11.77 -74.79
N ALA A 98 41.47 -12.98 -75.33
CA ALA A 98 40.71 -13.27 -76.55
C ALA A 98 39.24 -12.83 -76.48
N ASN A 99 38.69 -12.64 -75.27
CA ASN A 99 37.32 -12.17 -75.06
C ASN A 99 37.15 -10.64 -75.27
N LEU A 100 38.23 -9.86 -75.17
CA LEU A 100 38.22 -8.40 -75.27
C LEU A 100 39.09 -7.86 -76.42
N VAL A 101 40.12 -8.61 -76.83
CA VAL A 101 41.11 -8.20 -77.82
C VAL A 101 41.03 -9.10 -79.03
N ALA A 102 40.53 -8.55 -80.15
CA ALA A 102 40.41 -9.27 -81.41
C ALA A 102 41.78 -9.45 -82.11
N SER A 103 41.83 -10.36 -83.08
CA SER A 103 43.01 -10.61 -83.92
C SER A 103 43.52 -9.29 -84.54
N GLY A 104 44.75 -8.90 -84.19
CA GLY A 104 45.34 -7.61 -84.58
C GLY A 104 45.52 -6.60 -83.43
N SER A 105 45.18 -6.96 -82.19
CA SER A 105 45.20 -6.06 -81.01
C SER A 105 44.14 -4.95 -81.02
N PHE A 106 43.04 -5.15 -81.76
CA PHE A 106 41.91 -4.23 -81.78
C PHE A 106 40.95 -4.53 -80.62
N VAL A 107 40.54 -3.49 -79.88
CA VAL A 107 39.54 -3.60 -78.80
C VAL A 107 38.26 -2.88 -79.24
N PRO A 108 37.15 -3.60 -79.47
CA PRO A 108 35.89 -2.98 -79.86
C PRO A 108 35.26 -2.21 -78.67
N LEU A 109 34.91 -0.94 -78.89
CA LEU A 109 34.25 -0.09 -77.90
C LEU A 109 32.94 -0.70 -77.36
N SER A 110 32.23 -1.46 -78.19
CA SER A 110 31.01 -2.17 -77.80
C SER A 110 31.23 -3.21 -76.71
N SER A 111 32.37 -3.91 -76.69
CA SER A 111 32.69 -4.89 -75.64
C SER A 111 33.07 -4.21 -74.33
N ILE A 112 33.77 -3.06 -74.38
CA ILE A 112 33.98 -2.21 -73.20
C ILE A 112 32.62 -1.73 -72.67
N ARG A 113 31.77 -1.17 -73.55
CA ARG A 113 30.43 -0.69 -73.18
C ARG A 113 29.52 -1.76 -72.57
N ALA A 114 29.58 -2.99 -73.09
CA ALA A 114 28.86 -4.13 -72.54
C ALA A 114 29.39 -4.52 -71.14
N THR A 115 30.71 -4.48 -70.93
CA THR A 115 31.33 -4.80 -69.63
C THR A 115 30.92 -3.81 -68.54
N PHE A 116 30.81 -2.52 -68.85
CA PHE A 116 30.37 -1.50 -67.88
C PHE A 116 28.84 -1.30 -67.82
N ALA A 117 28.04 -2.00 -68.63
CA ALA A 117 26.58 -1.84 -68.64
C ALA A 117 25.91 -2.23 -67.32
N GLU A 118 26.52 -3.12 -66.54
CA GLU A 118 26.02 -3.51 -65.22
C GLU A 118 25.97 -2.34 -64.21
N TRP A 119 26.74 -1.28 -64.46
CA TRP A 119 26.86 -0.11 -63.58
C TRP A 119 25.95 1.07 -63.97
N ASP A 120 25.26 1.02 -65.12
CA ASP A 120 24.37 2.09 -65.56
C ASP A 120 23.28 2.43 -64.54
N ALA A 121 22.56 1.41 -64.06
CA ALA A 121 21.46 1.57 -63.12
C ALA A 121 21.92 1.79 -61.66
N PRO A 122 22.92 1.08 -61.11
CA PRO A 122 23.50 1.40 -59.81
C PRO A 122 24.02 2.83 -59.70
N LEU A 123 24.79 3.32 -60.68
CA LEU A 123 25.31 4.70 -60.63
C LEU A 123 24.20 5.74 -60.77
N ALA A 124 23.15 5.48 -61.54
CA ALA A 124 21.99 6.37 -61.60
C ALA A 124 21.26 6.46 -60.24
N ALA A 125 21.06 5.32 -59.56
CA ALA A 125 20.42 5.28 -58.25
C ALA A 125 21.28 5.94 -57.16
N LEU A 126 22.60 5.78 -57.20
CA LEU A 126 23.55 6.45 -56.30
C LEU A 126 23.62 7.96 -56.53
N VAL A 127 23.61 8.44 -57.79
CA VAL A 127 23.52 9.89 -58.08
C VAL A 127 22.25 10.47 -57.46
N SER A 128 21.08 9.86 -57.69
CA SER A 128 19.82 10.31 -57.09
C SER A 128 19.83 10.27 -55.56
N LEU A 129 20.52 9.32 -54.92
CA LEU A 129 20.69 9.33 -53.47
C LEU A 129 21.50 10.54 -53.03
N VAL A 130 22.65 10.78 -53.67
CA VAL A 130 23.61 11.80 -53.25
C VAL A 130 23.08 13.22 -53.52
N GLU A 131 22.37 13.44 -54.63
CA GLU A 131 21.63 14.69 -54.91
C GLU A 131 20.55 14.96 -53.84
N ASP A 132 19.78 13.93 -53.45
CA ASP A 132 18.76 14.07 -52.41
C ASP A 132 19.36 14.33 -51.02
N LEU A 133 20.54 13.78 -50.72
CA LEU A 133 21.28 14.09 -49.49
C LEU A 133 21.82 15.53 -49.50
N GLU A 134 22.36 16.01 -50.62
CA GLU A 134 22.82 17.41 -50.76
C GLU A 134 21.65 18.41 -50.61
N SER A 135 20.45 18.05 -51.06
CA SER A 135 19.26 18.90 -50.96
C SER A 135 18.75 19.12 -49.52
N ARG A 136 19.06 18.22 -48.58
CA ARG A 136 18.50 18.19 -47.22
C ARG A 136 19.48 18.78 -46.21
N LYS A 137 19.16 19.96 -45.67
CA LYS A 137 20.05 20.69 -44.75
C LYS A 137 20.19 20.06 -43.35
N ASP A 138 19.14 19.41 -42.84
CA ASP A 138 19.12 18.77 -41.52
C ASP A 138 18.72 17.29 -41.68
N ILE A 139 19.70 16.39 -41.78
CA ILE A 139 19.45 14.95 -41.96
C ILE A 139 19.47 14.25 -40.60
N GLN A 140 18.28 13.91 -40.12
CA GLN A 140 18.09 13.10 -38.92
C GLN A 140 18.34 11.60 -39.21
N PRO A 141 18.87 10.82 -38.24
CA PRO A 141 19.34 9.46 -38.52
C PRO A 141 18.22 8.45 -38.80
N GLY A 142 17.05 8.59 -38.17
CA GLY A 142 15.90 7.73 -38.43
C GLY A 142 15.42 7.83 -39.88
N PRO A 143 15.02 9.02 -40.37
CA PRO A 143 14.64 9.26 -41.77
C PRO A 143 15.71 8.89 -42.80
N LEU A 144 17.00 8.92 -42.44
CA LEU A 144 18.09 8.47 -43.32
C LEU A 144 18.10 6.94 -43.46
N ILE A 145 17.98 6.20 -42.36
CA ILE A 145 17.89 4.73 -42.37
C ILE A 145 16.62 4.31 -43.13
N ASP A 146 15.48 4.94 -42.84
CA ASP A 146 14.20 4.67 -43.51
C ASP A 146 14.29 4.91 -45.04
N LEU A 147 14.94 6.00 -45.49
CA LEU A 147 15.16 6.29 -46.91
C LEU A 147 16.03 5.23 -47.61
N LEU A 148 17.07 4.72 -46.94
CA LEU A 148 17.94 3.68 -47.51
C LEU A 148 17.23 2.33 -47.59
N LEU A 149 16.47 1.96 -46.55
CA LEU A 149 15.64 0.74 -46.54
C LEU A 149 14.47 0.82 -47.53
N GLU A 150 13.92 2.00 -47.80
CA GLU A 150 12.95 2.22 -48.87
C GLU A 150 13.59 2.02 -50.25
N ARG A 151 14.77 2.59 -50.50
CA ARG A 151 15.51 2.43 -51.77
C ARG A 151 16.11 1.04 -51.99
N ALA A 152 16.27 0.24 -50.93
CA ALA A 152 16.63 -1.17 -51.06
C ALA A 152 15.50 -2.01 -51.68
N LYS A 153 14.22 -1.60 -51.54
CA LYS A 153 13.04 -2.33 -52.01
C LYS A 153 12.81 -2.15 -53.51
N THR A 154 13.73 -2.66 -54.32
CA THR A 154 13.66 -2.62 -55.79
C THR A 154 13.64 -4.02 -56.40
N GLY A 155 13.13 -4.14 -57.64
CA GLY A 155 13.18 -5.38 -58.41
C GLY A 155 14.57 -5.72 -58.99
N VAL A 156 15.60 -4.90 -58.74
CA VAL A 156 16.94 -5.05 -59.29
C VAL A 156 17.90 -5.44 -58.16
N TYR A 157 18.27 -6.73 -58.12
CA TYR A 157 19.11 -7.31 -57.05
C TYR A 157 20.36 -6.47 -56.72
N ARG A 158 21.09 -5.98 -57.73
CA ARG A 158 22.33 -5.21 -57.50
C ARG A 158 22.08 -3.86 -56.82
N ILE A 159 20.94 -3.22 -57.09
CA ILE A 159 20.56 -1.98 -56.42
C ILE A 159 20.15 -2.30 -54.97
N ALA A 160 19.33 -3.34 -54.79
CA ALA A 160 18.94 -3.81 -53.46
C ALA A 160 20.14 -4.16 -52.56
N ASP A 161 21.14 -4.88 -53.07
CA ASP A 161 22.38 -5.23 -52.33
C ASP A 161 23.17 -3.99 -51.93
N ILE A 162 23.43 -3.06 -52.87
CA ILE A 162 24.16 -1.82 -52.60
C ILE A 162 23.43 -0.99 -51.52
N PHE A 163 22.13 -0.74 -51.67
CA PHE A 163 21.38 0.05 -50.69
C PHE A 163 21.24 -0.63 -49.32
N THR A 164 21.17 -1.96 -49.27
CA THR A 164 21.21 -2.74 -48.01
C THR A 164 22.59 -2.63 -47.34
N ARG A 165 23.68 -2.64 -48.11
CA ARG A 165 25.03 -2.41 -47.56
C ARG A 165 25.21 -0.98 -47.05
N LEU A 166 24.58 0.00 -47.68
CA LEU A 166 24.53 1.38 -47.20
C LEU A 166 23.70 1.53 -45.92
N SER A 167 22.49 0.94 -45.83
CA SER A 167 21.69 0.99 -44.59
C SER A 167 22.43 0.35 -43.42
N HIS A 168 23.03 -0.83 -43.62
CA HIS A 168 23.87 -1.50 -42.62
C HIS A 168 25.04 -0.62 -42.13
N ALA A 169 25.63 0.23 -42.98
CA ALA A 169 26.70 1.15 -42.56
C ALA A 169 26.18 2.24 -41.61
N VAL A 170 24.99 2.80 -41.88
CA VAL A 170 24.34 3.81 -41.04
C VAL A 170 23.82 3.20 -39.73
N GLU A 171 23.19 2.03 -39.81
CA GLU A 171 22.69 1.27 -38.65
C GLU A 171 23.81 0.86 -37.69
N ARG A 172 25.02 0.55 -38.20
CA ARG A 172 26.21 0.32 -37.35
C ARG A 172 26.55 1.55 -36.50
N VAL A 173 26.55 2.75 -37.10
CA VAL A 173 26.79 4.01 -36.35
C VAL A 173 25.67 4.25 -35.34
N TRP A 174 24.42 4.05 -35.76
CA TRP A 174 23.26 4.22 -34.88
C TRP A 174 23.30 3.27 -33.69
N ARG A 175 23.63 1.98 -33.91
CA ARG A 175 23.81 1.00 -32.84
C ARG A 175 24.94 1.36 -31.88
N VAL A 176 26.07 1.87 -32.35
CA VAL A 176 27.16 2.30 -31.45
C VAL A 176 26.69 3.42 -30.52
N GLN A 177 25.89 4.36 -31.01
CA GLN A 177 25.26 5.37 -30.16
C GLN A 177 24.23 4.75 -29.19
N LEU A 178 23.43 3.79 -29.65
CA LEU A 178 22.46 3.07 -28.81
C LEU A 178 23.16 2.32 -27.66
N ILE A 179 24.28 1.63 -27.93
CA ILE A 179 25.09 0.95 -26.91
C ILE A 179 25.65 1.97 -25.91
N ALA A 180 26.18 3.11 -26.39
CA ALA A 180 26.68 4.18 -25.52
C ALA A 180 25.59 4.77 -24.62
N PHE A 181 24.33 4.81 -25.07
CA PHE A 181 23.19 5.25 -24.25
C PHE A 181 22.70 4.16 -23.29
N LEU A 182 22.41 2.95 -23.78
CA LEU A 182 21.86 1.84 -23.00
C LEU A 182 22.84 1.27 -21.97
N VAL A 183 24.08 0.99 -22.38
CA VAL A 183 25.05 0.29 -21.54
C VAL A 183 25.84 1.27 -20.68
N HIS A 184 26.22 2.41 -21.25
CA HIS A 184 27.10 3.38 -20.59
C HIS A 184 26.41 4.65 -20.09
N GLY A 185 25.11 4.84 -20.35
CA GLY A 185 24.36 6.02 -19.87
C GLY A 185 24.91 7.36 -20.39
N SER A 186 25.60 7.36 -21.53
CA SER A 186 26.24 8.55 -22.10
C SER A 186 25.51 9.04 -23.35
N ILE A 187 25.20 10.34 -23.37
CA ILE A 187 24.66 11.05 -24.53
C ILE A 187 25.84 11.57 -25.37
N SER A 188 25.75 11.47 -26.69
CA SER A 188 26.78 12.03 -27.60
C SER A 188 26.53 13.51 -27.88
N THR A 189 27.59 14.30 -27.97
CA THR A 189 27.51 15.75 -28.26
C THR A 189 27.24 16.09 -29.73
N VAL A 190 27.37 15.11 -30.63
CA VAL A 190 27.12 15.24 -32.07
C VAL A 190 26.10 14.17 -32.44
N ASP A 191 25.04 14.60 -33.12
CA ASP A 191 23.84 13.81 -33.45
C ASP A 191 23.29 13.00 -32.25
N PRO A 192 22.85 13.65 -31.15
CA PRO A 192 22.31 12.95 -29.98
C PRO A 192 21.01 12.19 -30.30
N LEU A 193 20.88 10.96 -29.81
CA LEU A 193 19.61 10.22 -29.87
C LEU A 193 18.52 10.80 -28.95
N VAL A 194 18.94 11.44 -27.86
CA VAL A 194 18.11 11.77 -26.68
C VAL A 194 18.53 13.13 -26.11
N SER A 195 17.58 13.93 -25.64
CA SER A 195 17.79 15.21 -24.97
C SER A 195 18.36 15.07 -23.55
N ASP A 196 18.81 16.19 -22.96
CA ASP A 196 19.26 16.27 -21.56
C ASP A 196 18.17 15.88 -20.54
N SER A 197 16.88 15.97 -20.92
CA SER A 197 15.75 15.52 -20.10
C SER A 197 15.44 14.02 -20.27
N TYR A 198 16.31 13.28 -20.95
CA TYR A 198 16.13 11.87 -21.32
C TYR A 198 14.83 11.60 -22.10
N ALA A 199 14.54 12.44 -23.12
CA ALA A 199 13.46 12.23 -24.09
C ALA A 199 14.04 12.10 -25.51
N PHE A 200 13.49 11.23 -26.36
CA PHE A 200 13.95 11.12 -27.75
C PHE A 200 13.72 12.44 -28.51
N LEU A 201 14.67 12.79 -29.38
CA LEU A 201 14.51 13.89 -30.34
C LEU A 201 13.71 13.41 -31.56
N ASP A 202 12.88 14.29 -32.12
CA ASP A 202 12.06 13.98 -33.29
C ASP A 202 12.94 13.59 -34.48
N GLY A 203 12.77 12.35 -34.98
CA GLY A 203 13.57 11.79 -36.06
C GLY A 203 14.83 11.01 -35.64
N SER A 204 15.13 10.85 -34.35
CA SER A 204 16.34 10.11 -33.91
C SER A 204 16.22 8.57 -34.02
N LEU A 205 15.01 8.05 -34.22
CA LEU A 205 14.70 6.63 -34.30
C LEU A 205 14.16 6.24 -35.70
N PRO A 206 14.67 5.18 -36.32
CA PRO A 206 14.07 4.58 -37.52
C PRO A 206 12.62 4.11 -37.31
N SER A 207 11.86 4.08 -38.39
CA SER A 207 10.48 3.56 -38.42
C SER A 207 10.37 2.06 -38.15
N CYS A 208 11.45 1.30 -38.38
CA CYS A 208 11.48 -0.15 -38.12
C CYS A 208 11.44 -0.53 -36.63
N ILE A 209 11.66 0.41 -35.70
CA ILE A 209 11.66 0.14 -34.25
C ILE A 209 10.24 0.21 -33.69
N THR A 210 9.81 -0.86 -33.00
CA THR A 210 8.50 -0.93 -32.36
C THR A 210 8.37 0.06 -31.19
N SER A 211 7.15 0.50 -30.89
CA SER A 211 6.89 1.40 -29.74
C SER A 211 7.31 0.78 -28.41
N GLN A 212 7.16 -0.54 -28.25
CA GLN A 212 7.58 -1.25 -27.04
C GLN A 212 9.10 -1.22 -26.84
N SER A 213 9.88 -1.42 -27.91
CA SER A 213 11.34 -1.31 -27.86
C SER A 213 11.80 0.13 -27.64
N ARG A 214 11.13 1.12 -28.26
CA ARG A 214 11.36 2.55 -28.00
C ARG A 214 11.23 2.88 -26.51
N ASP A 215 10.10 2.53 -25.89
CA ASP A 215 9.85 2.82 -24.47
C ASP A 215 10.85 2.09 -23.57
N SER A 216 11.19 0.84 -23.90
CA SER A 216 12.18 0.04 -23.18
C SER A 216 13.60 0.63 -23.28
N ILE A 217 13.99 1.14 -24.45
CA ILE A 217 15.28 1.83 -24.65
C ILE A 217 15.35 3.10 -23.81
N LEU A 218 14.28 3.91 -23.83
CA LEU A 218 14.22 5.16 -23.08
C LEU A 218 14.36 4.93 -21.58
N TYR A 219 13.63 3.94 -21.07
CA TYR A 219 13.61 3.54 -19.68
C TYR A 219 14.98 3.05 -19.19
N VAL A 220 15.58 2.08 -19.89
CA VAL A 220 16.91 1.53 -19.55
C VAL A 220 17.98 2.62 -19.59
N GLY A 221 18.03 3.41 -20.68
CA GLY A 221 19.01 4.46 -20.84
C GLY A 221 18.86 5.58 -19.81
N ARG A 222 17.63 6.01 -19.49
CA ARG A 222 17.36 6.98 -18.40
C ARG A 222 17.76 6.43 -17.03
N ALA A 223 17.49 5.16 -16.75
CA ALA A 223 17.85 4.56 -15.47
C ALA A 223 19.38 4.50 -15.29
N ILE A 224 20.10 4.02 -16.30
CA ILE A 224 21.57 3.89 -16.24
C ILE A 224 22.26 5.26 -16.28
N SER A 225 21.75 6.22 -17.07
CA SER A 225 22.28 7.59 -17.08
C SER A 225 22.07 8.31 -15.74
N THR A 226 20.90 8.17 -15.09
CA THR A 226 20.64 8.78 -13.78
C THR A 226 21.45 8.14 -12.66
N VAL A 227 21.61 6.81 -12.64
CA VAL A 227 22.53 6.10 -11.72
C VAL A 227 23.97 6.61 -11.86
N LYS A 228 24.42 6.82 -13.11
CA LYS A 228 25.77 7.33 -13.41
C LYS A 228 25.93 8.80 -13.00
N ALA A 229 24.93 9.65 -13.29
CA ALA A 229 24.93 11.06 -12.91
C ALA A 229 24.91 11.25 -11.38
N ALA A 230 24.16 10.41 -10.66
CA ALA A 230 24.11 10.37 -9.20
C ALA A 230 25.39 9.80 -8.54
N LYS A 231 26.34 9.26 -9.33
CA LYS A 231 27.57 8.59 -8.86
C LYS A 231 27.29 7.52 -7.80
N TRP A 232 26.29 6.67 -8.03
CA TRP A 232 25.90 5.64 -7.07
C TRP A 232 27.02 4.64 -6.77
N GLN A 233 27.05 4.14 -5.53
CA GLN A 233 28.13 3.27 -5.02
C GLN A 233 28.28 1.97 -5.80
N LYS A 234 27.17 1.43 -6.32
CA LYS A 234 27.14 0.26 -7.20
C LYS A 234 26.76 0.71 -8.60
N GLN A 235 27.66 0.50 -9.56
CA GLN A 235 27.37 0.62 -10.99
C GLN A 235 27.12 -0.76 -11.60
N LEU A 236 26.57 -0.79 -12.82
CA LEU A 236 26.33 -2.04 -13.53
C LEU A 236 27.67 -2.77 -13.76
N PRO A 237 27.80 -4.07 -13.40
CA PRO A 237 29.05 -4.82 -13.54
C PRO A 237 29.60 -4.78 -14.96
N MET A 238 30.92 -4.62 -15.09
CA MET A 238 31.57 -4.48 -16.40
C MET A 238 31.35 -5.71 -17.29
N ASP A 239 31.26 -6.91 -16.71
CA ASP A 239 31.00 -8.15 -17.44
C ASP A 239 29.61 -8.17 -18.10
N LEU A 240 28.57 -7.74 -17.36
CA LEU A 240 27.21 -7.60 -17.89
C LEU A 240 27.13 -6.48 -18.94
N ALA A 241 27.86 -5.38 -18.76
CA ALA A 241 27.96 -4.33 -19.75
C ALA A 241 28.58 -4.84 -21.07
N ILE A 242 29.63 -5.67 -20.99
CA ILE A 242 30.27 -6.31 -22.14
C ILE A 242 29.31 -7.34 -22.79
N GLU A 243 28.54 -8.09 -22.00
CA GLU A 243 27.54 -9.02 -22.51
C GLU A 243 26.44 -8.29 -23.31
N TYR A 244 25.87 -7.21 -22.76
CA TYR A 244 24.83 -6.44 -23.44
C TYR A 244 25.35 -5.72 -24.69
N ALA A 245 26.59 -5.21 -24.66
CA ALA A 245 27.24 -4.65 -25.85
C ALA A 245 27.39 -5.70 -26.96
N LYS A 246 27.89 -6.89 -26.65
CA LYS A 246 27.99 -8.01 -27.61
C LYS A 246 26.64 -8.48 -28.13
N ALA A 247 25.63 -8.57 -27.26
CA ALA A 247 24.27 -8.95 -27.65
C ALA A 247 23.67 -7.94 -28.64
N LEU A 248 23.81 -6.64 -28.35
CA LEU A 248 23.39 -5.58 -29.28
C LEU A 248 24.19 -5.61 -30.59
N GLU A 249 25.51 -5.75 -30.54
CA GLU A 249 26.39 -5.83 -31.72
C GLU A 249 26.00 -6.95 -32.70
N SER A 250 25.48 -8.06 -32.18
CA SER A 250 25.05 -9.21 -32.98
C SER A 250 23.76 -9.01 -33.79
N VAL A 251 22.99 -7.94 -33.52
CA VAL A 251 21.67 -7.71 -34.14
C VAL A 251 21.58 -6.36 -34.87
N MET A 252 20.89 -6.35 -36.02
CA MET A 252 20.57 -5.15 -36.79
C MET A 252 19.12 -4.70 -36.52
N PRO A 253 18.81 -3.39 -36.52
CA PRO A 253 17.43 -2.89 -36.39
C PRO A 253 16.44 -3.40 -37.45
N ASP A 254 16.92 -3.78 -38.64
CA ASP A 254 16.09 -4.38 -39.70
C ASP A 254 15.52 -5.77 -39.29
N ASP A 255 16.26 -6.54 -38.48
CA ASP A 255 15.79 -7.81 -37.90
C ASP A 255 14.96 -7.56 -36.61
N GLN A 256 13.78 -6.95 -36.82
CA GLN A 256 12.82 -6.55 -35.78
C GLN A 256 12.62 -7.60 -34.66
N PRO A 257 12.30 -8.89 -34.92
CA PRO A 257 11.98 -9.83 -33.85
C PRO A 257 13.19 -10.18 -32.97
N ASN A 258 14.40 -10.23 -33.52
CA ASN A 258 15.61 -10.45 -32.73
C ASN A 258 16.02 -9.18 -31.97
N PHE A 259 15.86 -8.01 -32.57
CA PHE A 259 16.16 -6.73 -31.93
C PHE A 259 15.26 -6.51 -30.70
N ASP A 260 13.95 -6.66 -30.86
CA ASP A 260 12.97 -6.52 -29.78
C ASP A 260 13.21 -7.54 -28.65
N ARG A 261 13.62 -8.78 -29.00
CA ARG A 261 13.99 -9.81 -28.00
C ARG A 261 15.20 -9.40 -27.18
N VAL A 262 16.27 -8.87 -27.80
CA VAL A 262 17.47 -8.41 -27.09
C VAL A 262 17.17 -7.19 -26.23
N ILE A 263 16.43 -6.21 -26.74
CA ILE A 263 16.03 -5.02 -25.97
C ILE A 263 15.15 -5.41 -24.77
N SER A 264 14.20 -6.33 -24.94
CA SER A 264 13.38 -6.83 -23.83
C SER A 264 14.21 -7.57 -22.78
N GLN A 265 15.20 -8.38 -23.19
CA GLN A 265 16.09 -9.08 -22.26
C GLN A 265 16.96 -8.10 -21.46
N ILE A 266 17.54 -7.09 -22.12
CA ILE A 266 18.33 -6.04 -21.45
C ILE A 266 17.44 -5.28 -20.45
N ARG A 267 16.21 -4.91 -20.83
CA ARG A 267 15.26 -4.26 -19.91
C ARG A 267 14.99 -5.10 -18.68
N THR A 268 14.67 -6.38 -18.82
CA THR A 268 14.40 -7.25 -17.65
C THR A 268 15.61 -7.32 -16.72
N ASN A 269 16.79 -7.63 -17.26
CA ASN A 269 18.00 -7.78 -16.46
C ASN A 269 18.44 -6.47 -15.77
N VAL A 270 18.30 -5.33 -16.44
CA VAL A 270 18.59 -4.01 -15.85
C VAL A 270 17.56 -3.66 -14.77
N SER A 271 16.29 -4.01 -14.95
CA SER A 271 15.23 -3.79 -13.94
C SER A 271 15.51 -4.61 -12.67
N GLU A 272 15.86 -5.89 -12.82
CA GLU A 272 16.28 -6.76 -11.72
C GLU A 272 17.53 -6.20 -11.00
N TRP A 273 18.53 -5.72 -11.76
CA TRP A 273 19.73 -5.11 -11.18
C TRP A 273 19.41 -3.83 -10.38
N LEU A 274 18.51 -2.98 -10.88
CA LEU A 274 18.08 -1.74 -10.22
C LEU A 274 17.25 -2.03 -8.95
N TRP A 275 16.35 -3.01 -9.00
CA TRP A 275 15.57 -3.47 -7.83
C TRP A 275 16.48 -4.01 -6.71
N MET A 276 17.53 -4.75 -7.09
CA MET A 276 18.49 -5.31 -6.14
C MET A 276 19.51 -4.32 -5.56
N ASN A 277 19.84 -3.24 -6.28
CA ASN A 277 21.01 -2.40 -5.94
C ASN A 277 20.75 -0.89 -5.82
N VAL A 278 19.60 -0.39 -6.26
CA VAL A 278 19.29 1.05 -6.31
C VAL A 278 18.01 1.37 -5.54
N LEU A 279 16.89 0.76 -5.90
CA LEU A 279 15.61 0.93 -5.22
C LEU A 279 15.17 -0.41 -4.64
N THR A 280 15.64 -0.70 -3.43
CA THR A 280 15.30 -1.93 -2.70
C THR A 280 13.83 -1.90 -2.26
N LEU A 281 13.21 -3.08 -2.12
CA LEU A 281 11.85 -3.22 -1.59
C LEU A 281 11.67 -2.47 -0.27
N GLN A 282 12.64 -2.56 0.65
CA GLN A 282 12.61 -1.85 1.93
C GLN A 282 12.50 -0.33 1.75
N ALA A 283 13.25 0.28 0.82
CA ALA A 283 13.15 1.72 0.56
C ALA A 283 11.79 2.13 -0.06
N VAL A 284 11.11 1.20 -0.74
CA VAL A 284 9.73 1.41 -1.24
C VAL A 284 8.71 1.25 -0.11
N GLU A 285 8.83 0.22 0.73
CA GLU A 285 7.98 0.02 1.91
C GLU A 285 8.11 1.22 2.88
N ASP A 286 9.33 1.65 3.20
CA ASP A 286 9.61 2.83 4.04
C ASP A 286 8.98 4.11 3.46
N ALA A 287 9.05 4.30 2.14
CA ALA A 287 8.45 5.46 1.47
C ALA A 287 6.91 5.40 1.50
N VAL A 288 6.29 4.26 1.20
CA VAL A 288 4.84 4.05 1.28
C VAL A 288 4.33 4.22 2.71
N ASP A 289 5.09 3.74 3.70
CA ASP A 289 4.78 3.91 5.12
C ASP A 289 4.89 5.37 5.56
N SER A 290 5.87 6.12 5.05
CA SER A 290 5.92 7.57 5.26
C SER A 290 4.69 8.28 4.67
N PHE A 291 4.24 7.88 3.47
CA PHE A 291 3.04 8.47 2.88
C PHE A 291 1.77 8.14 3.69
N ALA A 292 1.63 6.90 4.16
CA ALA A 292 0.49 6.48 4.97
C ALA A 292 0.48 7.13 6.36
N ASN A 293 1.63 7.19 7.04
CA ASN A 293 1.77 7.81 8.35
C ASN A 293 1.44 9.31 8.34
N TYR A 294 1.93 10.06 7.34
CA TYR A 294 1.87 11.51 7.32
C TYR A 294 0.75 12.10 6.46
N PHE A 295 0.50 11.57 5.26
CA PHE A 295 -0.57 12.08 4.38
C PHE A 295 -1.92 11.42 4.66
N LEU A 296 -1.93 10.13 5.01
CA LEU A 296 -3.17 9.39 5.33
C LEU A 296 -3.50 9.36 6.83
N LEU A 297 -2.71 10.05 7.66
CA LEU A 297 -2.90 10.21 9.11
C LEU A 297 -2.93 8.89 9.91
N GLN A 298 -2.30 7.80 9.43
CA GLN A 298 -2.18 6.57 10.22
C GLN A 298 -1.46 6.82 11.57
N ASN A 299 -0.49 7.75 11.61
CA ASN A 299 0.07 8.21 12.88
C ASN A 299 -0.90 9.19 13.58
N GLY A 300 -1.83 8.62 14.34
CA GLY A 300 -2.88 9.35 15.07
C GLY A 300 -2.36 10.31 16.15
N GLU A 301 -1.19 10.03 16.74
CA GLU A 301 -0.58 10.89 17.77
C GLU A 301 0.01 12.16 17.14
N PHE A 302 0.86 11.97 16.13
CA PHE A 302 1.50 13.06 15.41
C PHE A 302 0.46 13.96 14.73
N SER A 303 -0.53 13.39 14.04
CA SER A 303 -1.57 14.17 13.34
C SER A 303 -2.40 15.04 14.29
N LEU A 304 -2.78 14.54 15.46
CA LEU A 304 -3.46 15.34 16.49
C LEU A 304 -2.56 16.42 17.10
N SER A 305 -1.29 16.11 17.35
CA SER A 305 -0.29 17.08 17.83
C SER A 305 -0.07 18.21 16.82
N LEU A 306 0.02 17.87 15.54
CA LEU A 306 0.21 18.80 14.42
C LEU A 306 -0.96 19.76 14.25
N ILE A 307 -2.20 19.25 14.26
CA ILE A 307 -3.41 20.10 14.18
C ILE A 307 -3.43 21.09 15.36
N ARG A 308 -3.15 20.62 16.58
CA ARG A 308 -3.11 21.47 17.79
C ARG A 308 -2.04 22.56 17.73
N GLU A 309 -0.82 22.26 17.27
CA GLU A 309 0.24 23.29 17.15
C GLU A 309 -0.05 24.27 16.00
N ILE A 310 -0.70 23.85 14.90
CA ILE A 310 -1.16 24.76 13.84
C ILE A 310 -2.26 25.70 14.36
N GLU A 311 -3.23 25.20 15.13
CA GLU A 311 -4.27 26.02 15.76
C GLU A 311 -3.70 26.98 16.80
N ARG A 312 -2.77 26.50 17.63
CA ARG A 312 -2.01 27.34 18.59
C ARG A 312 -1.23 28.45 17.89
N LEU A 313 -0.58 28.15 16.75
CA LEU A 313 0.11 29.13 15.94
C LEU A 313 -0.87 30.18 15.38
N LYS A 314 -2.02 29.76 14.87
CA LYS A 314 -3.09 30.64 14.38
C LYS A 314 -3.59 31.59 15.48
N ILE A 315 -3.94 31.08 16.67
CA ILE A 315 -4.43 31.87 17.81
C ILE A 315 -3.34 32.83 18.33
N SER A 316 -2.10 32.36 18.44
CA SER A 316 -0.95 33.19 18.85
C SER A 316 -0.71 34.36 17.90
N ARG A 317 -0.81 34.14 16.58
CA ARG A 317 -0.61 35.20 15.58
C ARG A 317 -1.83 36.14 15.43
N LEU A 318 -3.05 35.68 15.73
CA LEU A 318 -4.25 36.52 15.79
C LEU A 318 -4.28 37.46 17.01
N THR A 319 -3.69 37.07 18.14
CA THR A 319 -3.74 37.84 19.40
C THR A 319 -2.61 38.87 19.57
N VAL A 320 -1.52 38.76 18.81
CA VAL A 320 -0.39 39.71 18.83
C VAL A 320 -0.72 40.98 18.04
N ARG A 321 -0.57 42.15 18.68
CA ARG A 321 -0.71 43.47 18.03
C ARG A 321 0.31 43.66 16.91
N SER A 322 -0.11 44.34 15.83
CA SER A 322 0.58 44.45 14.53
C SER A 322 2.12 44.57 14.59
N GLY A 323 2.80 43.64 13.91
CA GLY A 323 4.24 43.63 13.67
C GLY A 323 4.64 42.55 12.65
N SER A 324 5.90 42.51 12.21
CA SER A 324 6.38 41.48 11.25
C SER A 324 6.25 40.05 11.79
N THR A 325 6.24 39.90 13.13
CA THR A 325 5.99 38.66 13.87
C THR A 325 4.52 38.22 13.89
N SER A 326 3.60 38.95 13.26
CA SER A 326 2.19 38.54 13.10
C SER A 326 1.94 37.71 11.83
N MET A 327 2.93 37.62 10.92
CA MET A 327 2.82 36.80 9.70
C MET A 327 3.24 35.35 9.96
N ILE A 328 2.54 34.43 9.32
CA ILE A 328 2.85 33.00 9.27
C ILE A 328 3.64 32.75 7.98
N ARG A 329 4.83 32.16 8.11
CA ARG A 329 5.71 31.77 7.01
C ARG A 329 5.85 30.25 7.00
N GLU A 330 6.30 29.70 5.87
CA GLU A 330 6.59 28.26 5.73
C GLU A 330 7.59 27.76 6.79
N GLN A 331 8.56 28.60 7.18
CA GLN A 331 9.49 28.31 8.28
C GLN A 331 8.80 28.14 9.64
N ASP A 332 7.79 28.97 9.94
CA ASP A 332 7.01 28.86 11.19
C ASP A 332 6.16 27.57 11.20
N LEU A 333 5.66 27.14 10.03
CA LEU A 333 4.91 25.87 9.86
C LEU A 333 5.81 24.63 9.96
N ASN A 334 6.99 24.65 9.33
CA ASN A 334 7.96 23.56 9.46
C ASN A 334 8.47 23.44 10.92
N LEU A 335 8.57 24.57 11.65
CA LEU A 335 8.89 24.56 13.07
C LEU A 335 7.72 24.03 13.91
N ALA A 336 6.47 24.34 13.58
CA ALA A 336 5.30 23.73 14.22
C ALA A 336 5.26 22.21 14.00
N MET A 337 5.64 21.73 12.80
CA MET A 337 5.78 20.30 12.50
C MET A 337 6.86 19.62 13.36
N LEU A 338 8.02 20.27 13.54
CA LEU A 338 9.08 19.80 14.45
C LEU A 338 8.71 19.85 15.93
N ARG A 339 7.79 20.74 16.34
CA ARG A 339 7.22 20.72 17.71
C ARG A 339 6.21 19.61 17.88
N ALA A 340 5.39 19.37 16.86
CA ALA A 340 4.36 18.34 16.88
C ALA A 340 4.94 16.92 16.95
N SER A 341 6.16 16.70 16.43
CA SER A 341 6.84 15.41 16.53
C SER A 341 7.42 15.11 17.91
N LEU A 342 7.76 16.13 18.72
CA LEU A 342 8.32 15.94 20.06
C LEU A 342 7.32 15.22 20.98
N GLY A 343 7.77 14.12 21.61
CA GLY A 343 6.91 13.31 22.48
C GLY A 343 5.92 12.42 21.71
N THR A 344 6.09 12.25 20.40
CA THR A 344 5.33 11.28 19.58
C THR A 344 6.28 10.28 18.93
N THR A 345 5.73 9.18 18.42
CA THR A 345 6.47 8.18 17.63
C THR A 345 7.24 8.76 16.44
N ALA A 346 6.80 9.89 15.87
CA ALA A 346 7.47 10.58 14.76
C ALA A 346 8.79 11.29 15.14
N GLN A 347 9.18 11.34 16.43
CA GLN A 347 10.39 12.05 16.87
C GLN A 347 11.70 11.47 16.30
N GLN A 348 11.74 10.17 16.02
CA GLN A 348 12.94 9.46 15.54
C GLN A 348 12.88 9.12 14.04
N ASP A 349 11.81 9.51 13.34
CA ASP A 349 11.58 9.14 11.94
C ASP A 349 12.35 10.07 10.97
N PRO A 350 13.27 9.54 10.13
CA PRO A 350 14.00 10.33 9.14
C PRO A 350 13.09 10.95 8.06
N ALA A 351 11.93 10.36 7.77
CA ALA A 351 11.02 10.82 6.71
C ALA A 351 10.46 12.22 6.98
N LEU A 352 10.38 12.66 8.25
CA LEU A 352 9.91 13.99 8.62
C LEU A 352 10.79 15.12 8.04
N THR A 353 12.05 14.83 7.68
CA THR A 353 12.95 15.79 7.01
C THR A 353 12.61 16.05 5.53
N HIS A 354 11.85 15.13 4.91
CA HIS A 354 11.40 15.24 3.53
C HIS A 354 10.09 16.04 3.41
N LEU A 355 9.29 16.12 4.47
CA LEU A 355 8.02 16.84 4.49
C LEU A 355 8.22 18.36 4.51
N ARG A 356 7.39 19.08 3.73
CA ARG A 356 7.36 20.55 3.71
C ARG A 356 5.95 21.07 3.50
N PHE A 357 5.57 22.08 4.27
CA PHE A 357 4.39 22.88 3.96
C PHE A 357 4.72 23.96 2.94
N LEU A 358 3.90 24.05 1.89
CA LEU A 358 3.90 25.16 0.93
C LEU A 358 2.69 26.06 1.19
N LEU A 359 2.90 27.37 1.04
CA LEU A 359 1.86 28.39 1.08
C LEU A 359 1.73 29.04 -0.31
N PRO A 360 0.81 28.57 -1.19
CA PRO A 360 0.65 29.09 -2.55
C PRO A 360 0.37 30.60 -2.61
N THR A 361 -0.26 31.13 -1.56
CA THR A 361 -0.59 32.56 -1.39
C THR A 361 0.51 33.38 -0.69
N GLY A 362 1.68 32.80 -0.43
CA GLY A 362 2.81 33.46 0.24
C GLY A 362 2.66 33.59 1.76
N PRO A 363 3.52 34.40 2.42
CA PRO A 363 3.46 34.62 3.87
C PRO A 363 2.24 35.48 4.25
N LEU A 364 1.45 35.00 5.21
CA LEU A 364 0.11 35.50 5.46
C LEU A 364 -0.07 36.05 6.88
N ARG A 365 -0.81 37.14 7.00
CA ARG A 365 -1.40 37.55 8.28
C ARG A 365 -2.73 36.79 8.43
N PRO A 366 -2.94 35.98 9.48
CA PRO A 366 -4.25 35.38 9.71
C PRO A 366 -5.26 36.50 9.99
N LEU A 367 -6.33 36.54 9.19
CA LEU A 367 -7.46 37.43 9.37
C LEU A 367 -8.61 36.65 10.02
N LEU A 368 -9.47 37.36 10.75
CA LEU A 368 -10.76 36.79 11.15
C LEU A 368 -11.62 36.57 9.89
N PRO A 369 -12.41 35.47 9.81
CA PRO A 369 -13.39 35.31 8.74
C PRO A 369 -14.31 36.52 8.70
N ALA A 370 -14.51 37.10 7.51
CA ALA A 370 -15.35 38.28 7.37
C ALA A 370 -16.82 37.93 7.69
N LEU A 371 -17.36 38.52 8.75
CA LEU A 371 -18.78 38.46 9.09
C LEU A 371 -19.59 39.33 8.11
N GLY A 372 -19.73 38.85 6.87
CA GLY A 372 -20.53 39.47 5.82
C GLY A 372 -21.26 38.42 5.01
N GLY A 373 -22.59 38.44 5.02
CA GLY A 373 -23.40 37.54 4.20
C GLY A 373 -23.23 37.85 2.72
N GLY A 374 -22.93 36.82 1.91
CA GLY A 374 -22.70 36.97 0.48
C GLY A 374 -22.46 35.62 -0.19
N THR A 375 -23.53 34.99 -0.64
CA THR A 375 -23.61 33.96 -1.70
C THR A 375 -22.28 33.49 -2.32
N LEU A 376 -21.88 32.26 -2.01
CA LEU A 376 -20.81 31.50 -2.69
C LEU A 376 -21.15 31.10 -4.15
N THR A 377 -22.12 31.75 -4.79
CA THR A 377 -22.64 31.36 -6.11
C THR A 377 -21.88 31.97 -7.29
N ASN A 378 -21.01 32.96 -7.08
CA ASN A 378 -20.40 33.74 -8.17
C ASN A 378 -18.93 33.43 -8.49
N SER A 379 -18.26 32.51 -7.76
CA SER A 379 -16.89 32.07 -8.10
C SER A 379 -16.83 30.89 -9.08
N LEU A 380 -17.98 30.24 -9.35
CA LEU A 380 -18.09 29.04 -10.21
C LEU A 380 -17.86 29.27 -11.72
N SER A 381 -17.69 30.51 -12.17
CA SER A 381 -17.70 30.86 -13.60
C SER A 381 -16.32 31.14 -14.23
N GLN A 382 -15.20 30.93 -13.51
CA GLN A 382 -13.89 31.38 -14.00
C GLN A 382 -12.68 30.47 -13.70
N SER A 383 -12.84 29.14 -13.78
CA SER A 383 -11.72 28.18 -13.74
C SER A 383 -11.94 26.93 -14.62
N ILE A 384 -12.36 27.10 -15.88
CA ILE A 384 -12.41 25.96 -16.84
C ILE A 384 -11.01 25.66 -17.37
N GLY A 385 -10.20 24.99 -16.54
CA GLY A 385 -8.86 24.51 -16.86
C GLY A 385 -8.51 23.31 -15.99
N ARG A 386 -8.32 22.12 -16.60
CA ARG A 386 -8.19 20.84 -15.90
C ARG A 386 -6.97 20.76 -14.96
N GLN A 387 -7.17 21.06 -13.69
CA GLN A 387 -6.44 20.48 -12.56
C GLN A 387 -7.47 20.01 -11.52
N LEU A 388 -7.11 19.06 -10.64
CA LEU A 388 -8.00 18.63 -9.57
C LEU A 388 -8.12 19.76 -8.55
N ASP A 389 -9.26 20.47 -8.55
CA ASP A 389 -9.53 21.61 -7.66
C ASP A 389 -9.71 21.18 -6.19
N SER A 390 -8.58 20.87 -5.56
CA SER A 390 -8.38 20.55 -4.14
C SER A 390 -8.63 21.74 -3.18
N SER A 391 -9.30 22.78 -3.66
CA SER A 391 -9.47 24.06 -2.95
C SER A 391 -10.50 24.00 -1.81
N PHE A 392 -11.42 23.03 -1.78
CA PHE A 392 -12.50 22.99 -0.79
C PHE A 392 -12.00 22.77 0.65
N PHE A 393 -11.04 21.87 0.85
CA PHE A 393 -10.58 21.47 2.19
C PHE A 393 -9.25 22.12 2.59
N SER A 394 -8.42 22.55 1.64
CA SER A 394 -7.07 23.07 1.89
C SER A 394 -7.03 24.35 2.74
N SER A 395 -8.12 25.11 2.81
CA SER A 395 -8.26 26.28 3.69
C SER A 395 -8.71 25.96 5.12
N THR A 396 -9.20 24.76 5.42
CA THR A 396 -9.92 24.45 6.69
C THR A 396 -9.04 24.56 7.94
N LEU A 397 -7.76 24.17 7.85
CA LEU A 397 -6.82 24.23 8.97
C LEU A 397 -6.52 25.69 9.35
N LEU A 398 -5.91 26.43 8.41
CA LEU A 398 -5.35 27.76 8.70
C LEU A 398 -6.33 28.92 8.43
N GLY A 399 -7.29 28.73 7.53
CA GLY A 399 -8.11 29.79 6.91
C GLY A 399 -7.64 30.18 5.50
N THR A 400 -6.55 29.57 5.01
CA THR A 400 -5.88 29.84 3.73
C THR A 400 -5.32 28.53 3.18
N PRO A 401 -5.18 28.35 1.85
CA PRO A 401 -4.78 27.08 1.25
C PRO A 401 -3.39 26.65 1.76
N LEU A 402 -3.35 25.47 2.41
CA LEU A 402 -2.15 24.85 2.94
C LEU A 402 -1.94 23.50 2.27
N ILE A 403 -0.78 23.30 1.65
CA ILE A 403 -0.44 22.06 0.94
C ILE A 403 0.76 21.42 1.62
N LEU A 404 0.61 20.17 2.09
CA LEU A 404 1.73 19.33 2.50
C LEU A 404 2.37 18.71 1.25
N THR A 405 3.70 18.72 1.19
CA THR A 405 4.48 18.16 0.08
C THR A 405 5.61 17.28 0.60
N TYR A 406 6.00 16.28 -0.20
CA TYR A 406 7.14 15.40 0.10
C TYR A 406 8.27 15.69 -0.87
N LYS A 407 9.45 15.99 -0.35
CA LYS A 407 10.66 16.20 -1.15
C LYS A 407 11.22 14.84 -1.56
N VAL A 408 10.71 14.32 -2.68
CA VAL A 408 11.28 13.16 -3.36
C VAL A 408 12.72 13.47 -3.77
N THR A 409 13.64 12.62 -3.33
CA THR A 409 15.05 12.61 -3.77
C THR A 409 15.29 11.32 -4.53
N TRP A 410 16.17 11.37 -5.54
CA TRP A 410 16.66 10.16 -6.19
C TRP A 410 17.20 9.17 -5.11
N PRO A 411 16.88 7.86 -5.17
CA PRO A 411 16.26 7.14 -6.29
C PRO A 411 14.71 7.09 -6.32
N LEU A 412 14.00 7.65 -5.33
CA LEU A 412 12.53 7.54 -5.20
C LEU A 412 11.74 8.18 -6.36
N ASP A 413 12.36 9.08 -7.14
CA ASP A 413 11.80 9.68 -8.37
C ASP A 413 11.53 8.66 -9.50
N LEU A 414 12.14 7.47 -9.43
CA LEU A 414 11.83 6.36 -10.34
C LEU A 414 10.46 5.73 -10.06
N PHE A 415 9.97 5.85 -8.82
CA PHE A 415 8.73 5.26 -8.34
C PHE A 415 7.59 6.28 -8.29
N VAL A 416 7.82 7.44 -7.67
CA VAL A 416 6.76 8.44 -7.36
C VAL A 416 6.83 9.63 -8.30
N HIS A 417 5.73 9.90 -9.01
CA HIS A 417 5.63 11.08 -9.87
C HIS A 417 5.12 12.32 -9.12
N PRO A 418 5.52 13.55 -9.48
CA PRO A 418 4.99 14.78 -8.85
C PRO A 418 3.45 14.92 -8.89
N ALA A 419 2.79 14.31 -9.89
CA ALA A 419 1.33 14.26 -9.96
C ALA A 419 0.71 13.42 -8.83
N GLU A 420 1.36 12.31 -8.45
CA GLU A 420 0.92 11.40 -7.39
C GLU A 420 1.08 12.07 -6.01
N LEU A 421 2.14 12.87 -5.82
CA LEU A 421 2.31 13.72 -4.63
C LEU A 421 1.22 14.77 -4.49
N SER A 422 0.73 15.33 -5.60
CA SER A 422 -0.39 16.28 -5.56
C SER A 422 -1.69 15.62 -5.10
N SER A 423 -1.92 14.35 -5.48
CA SER A 423 -3.04 13.55 -4.97
C SER A 423 -2.93 13.28 -3.47
N TYR A 424 -1.74 12.94 -2.98
CA TYR A 424 -1.49 12.81 -1.53
C TYR A 424 -1.73 14.13 -0.78
N GLY A 425 -1.28 15.26 -1.33
CA GLY A 425 -1.55 16.58 -0.75
C GLY A 425 -3.06 16.88 -0.61
N ALA A 426 -3.86 16.52 -1.62
CA ALA A 426 -5.32 16.64 -1.58
C ALA A 426 -5.96 15.71 -0.54
N LEU A 427 -5.52 14.45 -0.47
CA LEU A 427 -5.96 13.49 0.56
C LEU A 427 -5.66 14.00 1.98
N PHE A 428 -4.44 14.51 2.22
CA PHE A 428 -4.06 15.11 3.49
C PHE A 428 -4.94 16.32 3.83
N SER A 429 -5.21 17.22 2.89
CA SER A 429 -6.10 18.38 3.12
C SER A 429 -7.51 17.96 3.53
N TYR A 430 -8.08 16.91 2.89
CA TYR A 430 -9.38 16.36 3.26
C TYR A 430 -9.38 15.68 4.64
N LEU A 431 -8.45 14.75 4.86
CA LEU A 431 -8.37 13.98 6.11
C LEU A 431 -8.08 14.87 7.32
N SER A 432 -7.22 15.87 7.18
CA SER A 432 -6.92 16.83 8.24
C SER A 432 -8.09 17.78 8.53
N ALA A 433 -8.88 18.18 7.51
CA ALA A 433 -10.12 18.93 7.70
C ALA A 433 -11.18 18.11 8.47
N LEU A 434 -11.38 16.84 8.09
CA LEU A 434 -12.28 15.91 8.78
C LEU A 434 -11.83 15.67 10.23
N ARG A 435 -10.54 15.37 10.45
CA ARG A 435 -9.97 15.11 11.79
C ARG A 435 -10.01 16.34 12.70
N LYS A 436 -9.77 17.54 12.15
CA LYS A 436 -9.95 18.80 12.87
C LYS A 436 -11.41 18.96 13.31
N THR A 437 -12.35 18.94 12.37
CA THR A 437 -13.79 19.17 12.63
C THR A 437 -14.33 18.19 13.69
N HIS A 438 -13.91 16.92 13.62
CA HIS A 438 -14.22 15.88 14.61
C HIS A 438 -13.70 16.23 16.01
N ASN A 439 -12.44 16.66 16.12
CA ASN A 439 -11.83 17.10 17.38
C ASN A 439 -12.46 18.40 17.94
N SER A 440 -12.84 19.35 17.07
CA SER A 440 -13.59 20.56 17.45
C SER A 440 -14.92 20.21 18.12
N ILE A 441 -15.69 19.28 17.53
CA ILE A 441 -16.99 18.83 18.05
C ILE A 441 -16.84 18.08 19.39
N HIS A 442 -15.84 17.19 19.54
CA HIS A 442 -15.56 16.55 20.83
C HIS A 442 -15.08 17.53 21.92
N THR A 443 -14.34 18.57 21.54
CA THR A 443 -13.93 19.65 22.45
C THR A 443 -15.15 20.47 22.89
N CYS A 444 -16.06 20.79 21.97
CA CYS A 444 -17.35 21.43 22.25
C CYS A 444 -18.21 20.57 23.20
N TRP A 445 -18.37 19.27 22.94
CA TRP A 445 -19.09 18.33 23.83
C TRP A 445 -18.51 18.33 25.25
N SER A 446 -17.18 18.25 25.37
CA SER A 446 -16.47 18.34 26.64
C SER A 446 -16.70 19.67 27.36
N SER A 447 -16.70 20.79 26.63
CA SER A 447 -17.00 22.13 27.14
C SER A 447 -18.43 22.22 27.71
N LEU A 448 -19.43 21.78 26.94
CA LEU A 448 -20.84 21.73 27.34
C LEU A 448 -21.08 20.81 28.55
N SER A 449 -20.38 19.68 28.62
CA SER A 449 -20.43 18.78 29.78
C SER A 449 -19.84 19.43 31.03
N ASN A 450 -18.73 20.17 30.88
CA ASN A 450 -18.10 20.90 31.98
C ASN A 450 -18.96 22.06 32.47
N THR A 451 -19.53 22.87 31.58
CA THR A 451 -20.39 24.01 31.94
C THR A 451 -21.73 23.54 32.52
N GLN A 452 -22.33 22.46 32.02
CA GLN A 452 -23.50 21.85 32.65
C GLN A 452 -23.19 21.32 34.06
N ARG A 453 -22.05 20.64 34.26
CA ARG A 453 -21.62 20.19 35.60
C ARG A 453 -21.34 21.36 36.54
N ALA A 454 -20.81 22.47 36.04
CA ALA A 454 -20.62 23.70 36.82
C ALA A 454 -21.95 24.36 37.20
N ARG A 455 -22.93 24.41 36.29
CA ARG A 455 -24.27 24.98 36.53
C ARG A 455 -25.03 24.21 37.61
N ARG A 456 -25.05 22.87 37.53
CA ARG A 456 -25.77 22.00 38.48
C ARG A 456 -25.29 22.12 39.94
N ARG A 457 -24.07 22.61 40.18
CA ARG A 457 -23.60 22.96 41.54
C ARG A 457 -24.42 24.08 42.20
N TRP A 458 -25.03 24.96 41.39
CA TRP A 458 -25.78 26.13 41.84
C TRP A 458 -27.28 26.00 41.61
N THR A 459 -27.71 25.25 40.58
CA THR A 459 -29.13 25.09 40.21
C THR A 459 -29.74 23.72 40.60
N GLY A 460 -28.92 22.79 41.10
CA GLY A 460 -29.35 21.44 41.48
C GLY A 460 -29.87 20.63 40.28
N LEU A 461 -31.11 20.14 40.39
CA LEU A 461 -31.82 19.45 39.31
C LEU A 461 -32.55 20.40 38.34
N GLY A 462 -32.64 21.70 38.64
CA GLY A 462 -33.17 22.71 37.74
C GLY A 462 -32.08 23.27 36.82
N GLU A 463 -32.48 23.87 35.69
CA GLU A 463 -31.57 24.57 34.77
C GLU A 463 -31.51 26.11 35.04
N GLY A 464 -32.09 26.53 36.17
CA GLY A 464 -32.19 27.93 36.61
C GLY A 464 -33.24 28.75 35.83
N GLY A 465 -33.38 30.03 36.19
CA GLY A 465 -34.33 30.97 35.58
C GLY A 465 -35.61 31.18 36.40
N THR A 466 -36.51 32.03 35.88
CA THR A 466 -37.86 32.24 36.42
C THR A 466 -38.81 31.12 35.98
N ALA A 467 -39.98 30.99 36.63
CA ALA A 467 -40.92 29.90 36.39
C ALA A 467 -41.42 29.79 34.93
N GLY A 468 -41.42 30.89 34.16
CA GLY A 468 -41.79 30.90 32.73
C GLY A 468 -40.64 30.62 31.76
N ASP A 469 -39.39 30.80 32.17
CA ASP A 469 -38.19 30.65 31.33
C ASP A 469 -37.52 29.27 31.47
N LEU A 470 -37.80 28.59 32.59
CA LEU A 470 -37.23 27.27 32.91
C LEU A 470 -37.50 26.19 31.85
N ASP A 471 -38.66 26.21 31.18
CA ASP A 471 -38.96 25.25 30.11
C ASP A 471 -38.31 25.64 28.76
N ALA A 472 -38.20 26.94 28.45
CA ALA A 472 -37.47 27.42 27.28
C ALA A 472 -35.97 27.07 27.37
N ARG A 473 -35.38 27.18 28.57
CA ARG A 473 -34.01 26.75 28.87
C ARG A 473 -33.78 25.24 28.69
N LYS A 474 -34.71 24.40 29.17
CA LYS A 474 -34.66 22.94 28.94
C LYS A 474 -34.72 22.60 27.46
N GLU A 475 -35.61 23.25 26.72
CA GLU A 475 -35.78 23.01 25.29
C GLU A 475 -34.53 23.42 24.51
N LEU A 476 -33.97 24.60 24.78
CA LEU A 476 -32.73 25.08 24.18
C LEU A 476 -31.56 24.11 24.43
N LEU A 477 -31.37 23.65 25.67
CA LEU A 477 -30.36 22.62 25.97
C LEU A 477 -30.60 21.35 25.16
N ARG A 478 -31.84 20.85 25.10
CA ARG A 478 -32.18 19.62 24.39
C ARG A 478 -31.91 19.74 22.88
N CYS A 479 -32.24 20.87 22.26
CA CYS A 479 -31.89 21.15 20.87
C CYS A 479 -30.36 21.19 20.67
N GLY A 480 -29.66 21.91 21.54
CA GLY A 480 -28.20 22.03 21.49
C GLY A 480 -27.45 20.70 21.62
N TRP A 481 -27.80 19.88 22.62
CA TRP A 481 -27.25 18.52 22.78
C TRP A 481 -27.66 17.59 21.62
N GLY A 482 -28.83 17.80 21.03
CA GLY A 482 -29.25 17.10 19.80
C GLY A 482 -28.31 17.39 18.63
N VAL A 483 -28.09 18.67 18.31
CA VAL A 483 -27.20 19.10 17.23
C VAL A 483 -25.79 18.52 17.39
N VAL A 484 -25.17 18.63 18.56
CA VAL A 484 -23.80 18.12 18.78
C VAL A 484 -23.73 16.60 18.66
N ARG A 485 -24.75 15.88 19.16
CA ARG A 485 -24.84 14.42 19.03
C ARG A 485 -24.97 14.00 17.57
N ASP A 486 -25.81 14.69 16.80
CA ASP A 486 -26.09 14.34 15.40
C ASP A 486 -24.88 14.70 14.50
N MET A 487 -24.18 15.80 14.80
CA MET A 487 -22.86 16.14 14.23
C MET A 487 -21.79 15.08 14.57
N SER A 488 -21.67 14.68 15.83
CA SER A 488 -20.72 13.63 16.25
C SER A 488 -21.01 12.33 15.52
N TRP A 489 -22.25 11.84 15.56
CA TRP A 489 -22.66 10.60 14.89
C TRP A 489 -22.29 10.57 13.40
N PHE A 490 -22.52 11.68 12.68
CA PHE A 490 -22.14 11.78 11.27
C PHE A 490 -20.62 11.72 11.08
N LEU A 491 -19.86 12.51 11.84
CA LEU A 491 -18.40 12.58 11.73
C LEU A 491 -17.73 11.27 12.19
N ASP A 492 -18.24 10.62 13.23
CA ASP A 492 -17.80 9.30 13.71
C ASP A 492 -18.04 8.22 12.63
N THR A 493 -19.21 8.25 11.99
CA THR A 493 -19.56 7.31 10.90
C THR A 493 -18.68 7.52 9.67
N LEU A 494 -18.44 8.78 9.28
CA LEU A 494 -17.59 9.13 8.14
C LEU A 494 -16.10 8.84 8.41
N MET A 495 -15.59 9.17 9.60
CA MET A 495 -14.22 8.86 10.01
C MET A 495 -13.97 7.34 10.05
N GLY A 496 -14.90 6.57 10.63
CA GLY A 496 -14.81 5.12 10.68
C GLY A 496 -14.83 4.48 9.28
N TYR A 497 -15.62 5.02 8.36
CA TYR A 497 -15.61 4.61 6.96
C TYR A 497 -14.27 4.92 6.27
N VAL A 498 -13.83 6.18 6.28
CA VAL A 498 -12.63 6.60 5.55
C VAL A 498 -11.38 5.92 6.07
N MET A 499 -11.19 5.85 7.39
CA MET A 499 -9.97 5.28 7.96
C MET A 499 -9.94 3.74 7.88
N ILE A 500 -11.05 3.06 8.19
CA ILE A 500 -11.07 1.59 8.32
C ILE A 500 -11.48 0.92 7.01
N ASP A 501 -12.60 1.32 6.39
CA ASP A 501 -13.07 0.63 5.18
C ASP A 501 -12.31 1.04 3.92
N VAL A 502 -11.67 2.22 3.86
CA VAL A 502 -10.97 2.71 2.66
C VAL A 502 -9.45 2.72 2.84
N VAL A 503 -8.93 3.55 3.74
CA VAL A 503 -7.46 3.75 3.89
C VAL A 503 -6.75 2.46 4.29
N ASP A 504 -7.20 1.79 5.36
CA ASP A 504 -6.53 0.59 5.88
C ASP A 504 -6.64 -0.62 4.93
N VAL A 505 -7.80 -0.79 4.28
CA VAL A 505 -8.03 -1.88 3.29
C VAL A 505 -7.14 -1.72 2.06
N GLU A 506 -7.13 -0.55 1.41
CA GLU A 506 -6.33 -0.36 0.20
C GLU A 506 -4.81 -0.32 0.51
N TYR A 507 -4.42 0.17 1.70
CA TYR A 507 -3.02 0.15 2.16
C TYR A 507 -2.54 -1.28 2.40
N SER A 508 -3.35 -2.08 3.11
CA SER A 508 -3.06 -3.51 3.32
C SER A 508 -2.95 -4.27 2.00
N ARG A 509 -3.86 -3.99 1.05
CA ARG A 509 -3.84 -4.57 -0.30
C ARG A 509 -2.56 -4.20 -1.07
N LEU A 510 -2.11 -2.95 -1.02
CA LEU A 510 -0.86 -2.53 -1.65
C LEU A 510 0.34 -3.27 -1.03
N LYS A 511 0.41 -3.37 0.31
CA LYS A 511 1.48 -4.12 0.99
C LYS A 511 1.47 -5.61 0.66
N GLU A 512 0.30 -6.23 0.54
CA GLU A 512 0.18 -7.64 0.11
C GLU A 512 0.70 -7.83 -1.32
N GLN A 513 0.35 -6.94 -2.25
CA GLN A 513 0.84 -6.98 -3.64
C GLN A 513 2.38 -6.82 -3.73
N LEU A 514 2.96 -5.90 -2.95
CA LEU A 514 4.41 -5.70 -2.89
C LEU A 514 5.14 -6.93 -2.33
N ARG A 515 4.58 -7.59 -1.31
CA ARG A 515 5.16 -8.77 -0.66
C ARG A 515 5.02 -10.05 -1.49
N TYR A 516 3.88 -10.25 -2.15
CA TYR A 516 3.59 -11.43 -2.96
C TYR A 516 4.68 -11.65 -4.04
N HIS A 517 5.06 -10.59 -4.74
CA HIS A 517 6.08 -10.65 -5.78
C HIS A 517 7.51 -10.87 -5.28
N ASN A 518 7.81 -10.66 -4.00
CA ASN A 518 9.14 -10.91 -3.43
C ASN A 518 9.34 -12.40 -3.05
N GLY A 519 8.25 -13.10 -2.71
CA GLY A 519 8.30 -14.50 -2.26
C GLY A 519 8.75 -15.51 -3.33
N GLU A 520 8.55 -15.22 -4.62
CA GLU A 520 8.96 -16.12 -5.71
C GLU A 520 10.50 -16.17 -5.89
N GLU A 521 11.23 -15.12 -5.50
CA GLU A 521 12.69 -15.07 -5.65
C GLU A 521 13.45 -15.99 -4.67
N GLU A 522 12.96 -16.13 -3.42
CA GLU A 522 13.63 -16.99 -2.43
C GLU A 522 13.48 -18.47 -2.74
N HIS A 523 12.34 -18.89 -3.30
CA HIS A 523 12.15 -20.28 -3.73
C HIS A 523 13.00 -20.63 -4.95
N SER A 524 13.22 -19.70 -5.88
CA SER A 524 14.07 -19.94 -7.06
C SER A 524 15.56 -20.10 -6.72
N LYS A 525 16.05 -19.53 -5.61
CA LYS A 525 17.48 -19.57 -5.23
C LYS A 525 17.87 -20.80 -4.40
N LYS A 526 16.90 -21.60 -3.90
CA LYS A 526 17.17 -22.81 -3.10
C LYS A 526 17.13 -24.12 -3.90
N SER A 527 16.59 -24.16 -5.12
CA SER A 527 16.57 -25.34 -5.99
C SER A 527 17.78 -25.38 -6.96
N GLY A 528 19.00 -25.35 -6.39
CA GLY A 528 20.23 -25.10 -7.15
C GLY A 528 21.40 -26.06 -6.90
N ALA A 529 21.19 -27.21 -6.25
CA ALA A 529 22.22 -28.25 -6.10
C ALA A 529 21.62 -29.62 -5.72
N MET A 530 21.46 -30.53 -6.68
CA MET A 530 21.67 -31.99 -6.51
C MET A 530 21.45 -32.79 -7.81
N SER A 531 22.54 -33.27 -8.39
CA SER A 531 22.70 -34.49 -9.18
C SER A 531 23.86 -35.24 -8.50
N THR A 532 23.86 -36.53 -8.11
CA THR A 532 23.32 -37.81 -8.62
C THR A 532 23.02 -38.77 -7.42
N GLU A 533 22.51 -40.01 -7.48
CA GLU A 533 21.91 -40.91 -8.50
C GLU A 533 20.97 -41.94 -7.77
N PRO A 534 20.19 -42.81 -8.45
CA PRO A 534 19.04 -43.50 -7.87
C PRO A 534 19.22 -45.00 -7.48
N SER A 535 18.42 -45.48 -6.53
CA SER A 535 17.95 -46.88 -6.36
C SER A 535 16.99 -46.93 -5.15
N SER A 536 16.03 -47.85 -4.96
CA SER A 536 15.28 -48.80 -5.81
C SER A 536 14.04 -49.21 -4.99
N THR A 537 12.81 -49.40 -5.50
CA THR A 537 12.32 -50.58 -6.24
C THR A 537 10.81 -50.43 -6.46
N SER A 538 10.26 -50.95 -7.58
CA SER A 538 9.37 -52.13 -7.57
C SER A 538 8.38 -52.22 -8.77
N VAL A 539 8.21 -53.46 -9.26
CA VAL A 539 7.07 -54.02 -10.03
C VAL A 539 6.84 -53.64 -11.53
N LEU A 540 7.27 -54.57 -12.42
CA LEU A 540 6.60 -55.12 -13.64
C LEU A 540 6.03 -54.15 -14.74
N SER A 541 6.09 -54.42 -16.06
CA SER A 541 6.53 -55.61 -16.84
C SER A 541 6.71 -55.28 -18.33
N SER A 542 7.55 -56.07 -19.04
CA SER A 542 7.48 -56.38 -20.50
C SER A 542 7.68 -55.24 -21.53
N THR A 543 8.24 -55.40 -22.74
CA THR A 543 9.15 -56.43 -23.35
C THR A 543 9.82 -55.80 -24.60
N HIS A 544 10.93 -56.42 -25.06
CA HIS A 544 11.48 -56.35 -26.43
C HIS A 544 12.29 -55.13 -26.95
N ARG A 545 13.62 -55.31 -26.89
CA ARG A 545 14.55 -55.51 -28.04
C ARG A 545 15.01 -54.33 -28.95
N LYS A 546 16.34 -54.13 -28.86
CA LYS A 546 17.37 -54.06 -29.94
C LYS A 546 17.84 -52.71 -30.54
N HIS A 547 19.06 -52.36 -30.10
CA HIS A 547 20.25 -51.97 -30.91
C HIS A 547 20.34 -50.56 -31.58
N PRO A 548 21.58 -50.06 -31.84
CA PRO A 548 21.87 -48.63 -31.71
C PRO A 548 22.62 -47.96 -32.90
N MET A 549 22.99 -46.68 -32.72
CA MET A 549 23.97 -45.87 -33.50
C MET A 549 23.39 -45.17 -34.77
N PRO A 550 24.07 -44.18 -35.41
CA PRO A 550 23.87 -42.77 -35.03
C PRO A 550 23.82 -41.77 -36.22
N SER A 551 23.23 -40.56 -36.09
CA SER A 551 23.57 -39.40 -36.98
C SER A 551 23.01 -38.03 -36.58
N SER A 552 23.87 -37.01 -36.71
CA SER A 552 23.68 -35.60 -37.15
C SER A 552 22.32 -34.85 -37.06
N ARG A 553 22.42 -33.63 -36.51
CA ARG A 553 21.80 -32.34 -36.93
C ARG A 553 20.33 -32.32 -37.41
N SER A 554 19.47 -31.57 -36.72
CA SER A 554 18.84 -30.33 -37.28
C SER A 554 17.90 -29.63 -36.28
N PHE A 555 17.64 -28.34 -36.54
CA PHE A 555 16.59 -27.53 -35.92
C PHE A 555 15.19 -28.07 -36.28
N ALA A 556 14.23 -28.03 -35.34
CA ALA A 556 12.95 -27.34 -35.51
C ALA A 556 12.02 -27.45 -34.28
N SER A 557 11.32 -26.35 -33.99
CA SER A 557 10.00 -26.26 -33.35
C SER A 557 9.69 -27.13 -32.12
N GLN A 558 9.76 -26.52 -30.94
CA GLN A 558 8.68 -26.64 -29.96
C GLN A 558 8.07 -25.26 -29.68
N LEU A 559 6.90 -25.00 -30.28
CA LEU A 559 5.98 -24.02 -29.70
C LEU A 559 5.46 -24.63 -28.40
N GLY A 560 5.92 -24.11 -27.27
CA GLY A 560 5.36 -24.34 -25.95
C GLY A 560 5.25 -22.99 -25.26
N GLY A 561 4.03 -22.51 -25.02
CA GLY A 561 3.81 -21.21 -24.41
C GLY A 561 4.33 -21.17 -22.98
N SER A 562 5.52 -20.59 -22.78
CA SER A 562 5.97 -20.17 -21.45
C SER A 562 5.11 -18.99 -21.01
N VAL A 563 4.28 -19.21 -20.00
CA VAL A 563 3.69 -18.11 -19.24
C VAL A 563 4.84 -17.47 -18.47
N SER A 564 5.32 -16.34 -18.95
CA SER A 564 6.34 -15.56 -18.24
C SER A 564 5.77 -15.09 -16.91
N SER A 565 6.33 -15.58 -15.80
CA SER A 565 6.09 -15.03 -14.46
C SER A 565 6.33 -13.52 -14.49
N SER A 566 5.33 -12.73 -14.14
CA SER A 566 5.41 -11.26 -14.16
C SER A 566 6.28 -10.76 -13.02
N ARG A 567 7.59 -10.67 -13.26
CA ARG A 567 8.57 -10.04 -12.35
C ARG A 567 8.26 -8.54 -12.24
N LEU A 568 8.53 -7.95 -11.07
CA LEU A 568 8.31 -6.52 -10.83
C LEU A 568 9.22 -5.66 -11.72
N ASP A 569 8.62 -4.72 -12.42
CA ASP A 569 9.29 -3.69 -13.21
C ASP A 569 8.86 -2.33 -12.62
N PHE A 570 9.67 -1.26 -12.66
CA PHE A 570 9.25 0.02 -12.09
C PHE A 570 8.00 0.59 -12.79
N THR A 571 7.79 0.20 -14.05
CA THR A 571 6.56 0.50 -14.79
C THR A 571 5.32 -0.14 -14.14
N THR A 572 5.40 -1.41 -13.71
CA THR A 572 4.31 -2.10 -13.01
C THR A 572 4.16 -1.61 -11.58
N LEU A 573 5.26 -1.36 -10.87
CA LEU A 573 5.25 -0.76 -9.53
C LEU A 573 4.54 0.59 -9.49
N ARG A 574 4.87 1.48 -10.42
CA ARG A 574 4.22 2.78 -10.56
C ARG A 574 2.75 2.64 -10.95
N GLN A 575 2.40 1.69 -11.81
CA GLN A 575 1.00 1.41 -12.13
C GLN A 575 0.22 0.93 -10.89
N MET A 576 0.77 0.04 -10.06
CA MET A 576 0.15 -0.39 -8.80
C MET A 576 -0.09 0.80 -7.86
N HIS A 577 0.92 1.65 -7.65
CA HIS A 577 0.80 2.85 -6.82
C HIS A 577 -0.21 3.87 -7.35
N ALA A 578 -0.24 4.09 -8.66
CA ALA A 578 -1.25 4.94 -9.30
C ALA A 578 -2.67 4.38 -9.12
N THR A 579 -2.88 3.07 -9.26
CA THR A 579 -4.20 2.44 -9.01
C THR A 579 -4.60 2.49 -7.54
N TYR A 580 -3.65 2.37 -6.61
CA TYR A 580 -3.89 2.55 -5.18
C TYR A 580 -4.37 3.98 -4.87
N LEU A 581 -3.70 4.99 -5.40
CA LEU A 581 -4.10 6.39 -5.22
C LEU A 581 -5.47 6.73 -5.85
N ASP A 582 -5.78 6.19 -7.03
CA ASP A 582 -7.09 6.39 -7.67
C ASP A 582 -8.24 5.76 -6.85
N ARG A 583 -8.00 4.58 -6.26
CA ARG A 583 -8.94 3.93 -5.33
C ARG A 583 -9.10 4.73 -4.04
N LEU A 584 -8.02 5.26 -3.45
CA LEU A 584 -8.09 6.13 -2.27
C LEU A 584 -8.88 7.42 -2.56
N LEU A 585 -8.60 8.11 -3.67
CA LEU A 585 -9.34 9.33 -4.05
C LEU A 585 -10.83 9.05 -4.25
N THR A 586 -11.17 7.90 -4.85
CA THR A 586 -12.56 7.51 -5.10
C THR A 586 -13.27 7.07 -3.82
N GLY A 587 -12.62 6.27 -2.97
CA GLY A 587 -13.16 5.86 -1.66
C GLY A 587 -13.31 7.01 -0.66
N CYS A 588 -12.41 8.00 -0.70
CA CYS A 588 -12.55 9.25 0.06
C CYS A 588 -13.59 10.23 -0.53
N LEU A 589 -14.35 9.82 -1.56
CA LEU A 589 -15.41 10.59 -2.22
C LEU A 589 -14.93 11.87 -2.93
N LEU A 590 -13.60 12.03 -3.13
CA LEU A 590 -12.98 13.22 -3.72
C LEU A 590 -13.09 13.30 -5.24
N THR A 591 -13.38 12.19 -5.92
CA THR A 591 -13.62 12.19 -7.37
C THR A 591 -14.99 12.75 -7.77
N ASN A 592 -15.95 12.84 -6.83
CA ASN A 592 -17.25 13.48 -7.07
C ASN A 592 -17.29 14.87 -6.41
N LEU A 593 -17.28 15.92 -7.24
CA LEU A 593 -17.34 17.33 -6.83
C LEU A 593 -18.61 17.68 -6.06
N GLU A 594 -19.77 17.10 -6.40
CA GLU A 594 -21.05 17.40 -5.74
C GLU A 594 -21.08 16.88 -4.31
N VAL A 595 -20.57 15.66 -4.11
CA VAL A 595 -20.45 15.03 -2.77
C VAL A 595 -19.40 15.78 -1.94
N SER A 596 -18.24 16.06 -2.52
CA SER A 596 -17.16 16.83 -1.86
C SER A 596 -17.60 18.23 -1.44
N ALA A 597 -18.35 18.95 -2.28
CA ALA A 597 -18.88 20.27 -1.94
C ALA A 597 -19.88 20.20 -0.76
N THR A 598 -20.80 19.23 -0.75
CA THR A 598 -21.72 19.05 0.39
C THR A 598 -20.97 18.70 1.70
N LEU A 599 -19.93 17.88 1.64
CA LEU A 599 -19.08 17.57 2.80
C LEU A 599 -18.37 18.82 3.35
N ALA A 600 -17.83 19.67 2.47
CA ALA A 600 -17.20 20.92 2.88
C ALA A 600 -18.22 21.85 3.58
N SER A 601 -19.44 21.96 3.05
CA SER A 601 -20.52 22.73 3.69
C SER A 601 -20.92 22.16 5.06
N ILE A 602 -20.96 20.83 5.23
CA ILE A 602 -21.22 20.22 6.54
C ILE A 602 -20.11 20.55 7.54
N PHE A 603 -18.84 20.49 7.14
CA PHE A 603 -17.72 20.85 8.02
C PHE A 603 -17.76 22.34 8.41
N GLU A 604 -18.12 23.23 7.49
CA GLU A 604 -18.32 24.66 7.79
C GLU A 604 -19.44 24.88 8.82
N VAL A 605 -20.58 24.18 8.70
CA VAL A 605 -21.69 24.26 9.66
C VAL A 605 -21.29 23.74 11.04
N CYS A 606 -20.51 22.65 11.11
CA CYS A 606 -19.94 22.13 12.35
C CYS A 606 -19.00 23.15 13.02
N GLU A 607 -18.01 23.68 12.30
CA GLU A 607 -17.08 24.68 12.83
C GLU A 607 -17.80 25.98 13.24
N ARG A 608 -18.83 26.41 12.48
CA ARG A 608 -19.68 27.56 12.81
C ARG A 608 -20.44 27.36 14.11
N PHE A 609 -20.96 26.15 14.37
CA PHE A 609 -21.61 25.84 15.64
C PHE A 609 -20.62 25.88 16.81
N VAL A 610 -19.45 25.25 16.67
CA VAL A 610 -18.40 25.26 17.71
C VAL A 610 -17.97 26.69 18.02
N ALA A 611 -17.65 27.50 17.01
CA ALA A 611 -17.25 28.90 17.17
C ALA A 611 -18.34 29.75 17.86
N GLN A 612 -19.62 29.46 17.61
CA GLN A 612 -20.73 30.15 18.27
C GLN A 612 -20.86 29.75 19.75
N VAL A 613 -20.65 28.47 20.09
CA VAL A 613 -20.63 27.99 21.49
C VAL A 613 -19.42 28.54 22.24
N GLU A 614 -18.25 28.61 21.62
CA GLU A 614 -17.05 29.25 22.19
C GLU A 614 -17.28 30.75 22.45
N ARG A 615 -17.86 31.46 21.47
CA ARG A 615 -18.26 32.88 21.60
C ARG A 615 -19.24 33.11 22.75
N TRP A 616 -20.09 32.13 23.06
CA TRP A 616 -21.02 32.16 24.20
C TRP A 616 -20.40 31.79 25.55
N GLY A 617 -19.11 31.43 25.59
CA GLY A 617 -18.38 31.07 26.81
C GLY A 617 -18.31 29.57 27.10
N GLY A 618 -18.50 28.72 26.09
CA GLY A 618 -18.50 27.25 26.23
C GLY A 618 -19.84 26.66 26.70
N ASP A 619 -20.92 27.43 26.60
CA ASP A 619 -22.26 27.05 27.05
C ASP A 619 -23.34 27.63 26.14
N ILE A 620 -24.36 26.82 25.85
CA ILE A 620 -25.51 27.23 25.04
C ILE A 620 -26.48 28.07 25.87
N LEU A 621 -26.57 27.85 27.19
CA LEU A 621 -27.39 28.70 28.06
C LEU A 621 -26.68 30.01 28.43
N PRO A 622 -27.39 31.17 28.45
CA PRO A 622 -26.88 32.38 29.04
C PRO A 622 -26.62 32.23 30.55
N ALA A 623 -25.60 32.92 31.04
CA ALA A 623 -25.29 32.93 32.47
C ALA A 623 -26.36 33.70 33.26
N LEU A 624 -26.85 33.09 34.34
CA LEU A 624 -28.02 33.55 35.12
C LEU A 624 -27.94 35.01 35.62
N LEU A 625 -26.73 35.52 35.87
CA LEU A 625 -26.52 36.90 36.35
C LEU A 625 -26.64 37.96 35.25
N PHE A 626 -26.48 37.59 33.97
CA PHE A 626 -26.57 38.54 32.85
C PHE A 626 -28.03 38.88 32.48
N GLU A 627 -28.97 37.97 32.73
CA GLU A 627 -30.40 38.19 32.44
C GLU A 627 -31.14 39.01 33.50
N GLY A 628 -30.53 39.26 34.67
CA GLY A 628 -31.20 39.89 35.81
C GLY A 628 -30.59 41.20 36.32
N SER A 629 -29.52 41.72 35.69
CA SER A 629 -28.68 42.78 36.29
C SER A 629 -28.62 44.10 35.51
N LEU A 630 -29.38 44.25 34.41
CA LEU A 630 -29.38 45.49 33.62
C LEU A 630 -30.78 46.11 33.49
N LYS A 631 -30.99 47.12 34.35
CA LYS A 631 -32.08 48.12 34.38
C LYS A 631 -33.46 47.63 34.82
N GLY A 632 -33.92 48.19 35.95
CA GLY A 632 -35.35 48.38 36.18
C GLY A 632 -35.86 49.52 35.28
N GLY A 633 -36.91 49.24 34.53
CA GLY A 633 -37.51 50.15 33.56
C GLY A 633 -38.26 49.36 32.49
N ASP A 634 -39.57 49.18 32.71
CA ASP A 634 -40.61 48.74 31.77
C ASP A 634 -40.26 47.69 30.71
N GLY A 635 -40.63 46.43 30.99
CA GLY A 635 -41.28 45.57 29.99
C GLY A 635 -40.44 44.70 29.06
N GLU A 636 -39.11 44.87 28.96
CA GLU A 636 -38.29 43.97 28.13
C GLU A 636 -37.98 42.63 28.82
N GLU A 637 -38.13 41.53 28.07
CA GLU A 637 -38.40 40.20 28.61
C GLU A 637 -37.18 39.48 29.24
N VAL A 638 -37.34 39.02 30.49
CA VAL A 638 -36.53 37.92 31.04
C VAL A 638 -36.67 36.70 30.11
N GLY A 639 -35.54 36.20 29.60
CA GLY A 639 -35.49 35.11 28.61
C GLY A 639 -35.25 35.55 27.16
N ALA A 640 -35.12 36.84 26.86
CA ALA A 640 -34.80 37.32 25.49
C ALA A 640 -33.52 36.68 24.90
N LEU A 641 -32.46 36.55 25.70
CA LEU A 641 -31.20 35.89 25.30
C LEU A 641 -31.38 34.38 25.05
N VAL A 642 -32.27 33.71 25.80
CA VAL A 642 -32.62 32.30 25.56
C VAL A 642 -33.34 32.15 24.21
N LYS A 643 -34.28 33.06 23.90
CA LYS A 643 -34.98 33.09 22.59
C LYS A 643 -34.00 33.35 21.43
N GLU A 644 -33.08 34.30 21.56
CA GLU A 644 -32.06 34.60 20.55
C GLU A 644 -31.17 33.37 20.27
N ARG A 645 -30.59 32.77 21.32
CA ARG A 645 -29.74 31.58 21.17
C ARG A 645 -30.50 30.38 20.61
N ARG A 646 -31.78 30.21 20.96
CA ARG A 646 -32.65 29.17 20.39
C ARG A 646 -32.88 29.35 18.89
N ALA A 647 -33.13 30.57 18.41
CA ALA A 647 -33.26 30.83 16.98
C ALA A 647 -31.99 30.44 16.20
N VAL A 648 -30.80 30.76 16.75
CA VAL A 648 -29.51 30.39 16.14
C VAL A 648 -29.30 28.88 16.12
N VAL A 649 -29.56 28.17 17.22
CA VAL A 649 -29.39 26.70 17.30
C VAL A 649 -30.38 25.97 16.38
N VAL A 650 -31.63 26.44 16.28
CA VAL A 650 -32.64 25.85 15.38
C VAL A 650 -32.24 26.04 13.91
N ASN A 651 -31.84 27.24 13.51
CA ASN A 651 -31.39 27.51 12.14
C ASN A 651 -30.18 26.64 11.72
N ILE A 652 -29.21 26.44 12.63
CA ILE A 652 -28.07 25.54 12.41
C ILE A 652 -28.55 24.07 12.28
N ASN A 653 -29.50 23.65 13.13
CA ASN A 653 -30.04 22.30 13.09
C ASN A 653 -30.76 21.98 11.77
N GLU A 654 -31.59 22.92 11.28
CA GLU A 654 -32.29 22.81 10.00
C GLU A 654 -31.29 22.73 8.83
N THR A 655 -30.34 23.67 8.78
CA THR A 655 -29.28 23.69 7.76
C THR A 655 -28.46 22.39 7.75
N LEU A 656 -28.12 21.86 8.93
CA LEU A 656 -27.41 20.58 9.04
C LEU A 656 -28.23 19.42 8.50
N HIS A 657 -29.53 19.34 8.82
CA HIS A 657 -30.40 18.26 8.35
C HIS A 657 -30.57 18.30 6.82
N ASP A 658 -30.77 19.49 6.24
CA ASP A 658 -30.89 19.65 4.78
C ASP A 658 -29.60 19.24 4.05
N LEU A 659 -28.43 19.61 4.59
CA LEU A 659 -27.13 19.19 4.05
C LEU A 659 -26.91 17.67 4.17
N LEU A 660 -27.29 17.04 5.29
CA LEU A 660 -27.19 15.59 5.47
C LEU A 660 -28.12 14.82 4.51
N MET A 661 -29.34 15.33 4.27
CA MET A 661 -30.26 14.79 3.27
C MET A 661 -29.68 14.92 1.86
N THR A 662 -29.18 16.10 1.50
CA THR A 662 -28.56 16.37 0.19
C THR A 662 -27.33 15.48 -0.05
N PHE A 663 -26.48 15.30 0.97
CA PHE A 663 -25.34 14.39 0.92
C PHE A 663 -25.77 12.94 0.67
N TYR A 664 -26.81 12.46 1.37
CA TYR A 664 -27.36 11.12 1.14
C TYR A 664 -27.97 10.97 -0.27
N GLU A 665 -28.69 11.98 -0.75
CA GLU A 665 -29.23 12.00 -2.11
C GLU A 665 -28.11 11.93 -3.17
N HIS A 666 -27.05 12.75 -3.04
CA HIS A 666 -25.88 12.73 -3.94
C HIS A 666 -25.12 11.39 -3.90
N LEU A 667 -25.00 10.77 -2.72
CA LEU A 667 -24.31 9.50 -2.55
C LEU A 667 -25.16 8.31 -3.08
N SER A 668 -26.48 8.41 -3.00
CA SER A 668 -27.39 7.45 -3.65
C SER A 668 -27.36 7.58 -5.18
N SER A 669 -27.47 8.80 -5.72
CA SER A 669 -27.54 9.04 -7.17
C SER A 669 -26.23 8.68 -7.87
N SER A 670 -25.09 8.97 -7.26
CA SER A 670 -23.78 8.51 -7.76
C SER A 670 -23.65 6.99 -7.76
N THR A 671 -24.25 6.28 -6.79
CA THR A 671 -24.26 4.79 -6.75
C THR A 671 -25.19 4.17 -7.81
N PHE A 672 -26.20 4.89 -8.28
CA PHE A 672 -27.22 4.38 -9.21
C PHE A 672 -27.09 4.85 -10.68
N GLN A 673 -26.53 6.03 -10.96
CA GLN A 673 -26.61 6.64 -12.32
C GLN A 673 -25.29 6.75 -13.09
N ARG A 674 -24.13 6.63 -12.47
CA ARG A 674 -22.83 6.62 -13.18
C ARG A 674 -21.91 5.55 -12.61
N PRO A 675 -21.13 4.83 -13.43
CA PRO A 675 -20.00 4.09 -12.90
C PRO A 675 -18.98 5.08 -12.32
N PHE A 676 -18.30 4.69 -11.24
CA PHE A 676 -17.04 5.31 -10.80
C PHE A 676 -15.91 4.97 -11.79
N ALA A 677 -16.13 5.24 -13.08
CA ALA A 677 -15.17 5.04 -14.15
C ALA A 677 -14.38 6.33 -14.33
N THR A 678 -13.06 6.20 -14.38
CA THR A 678 -12.15 7.29 -14.75
C THR A 678 -12.54 7.83 -16.13
N SER A 679 -12.79 9.13 -16.22
CA SER A 679 -13.14 9.80 -17.47
C SER A 679 -11.90 9.97 -18.37
N SER A 680 -11.43 8.86 -18.94
CA SER A 680 -10.35 8.82 -19.94
C SER A 680 -10.82 8.30 -21.32
N ALA A 681 -12.05 7.80 -21.44
CA ALA A 681 -12.57 7.19 -22.67
C ALA A 681 -14.07 7.45 -22.92
N ASP A 682 -14.50 8.71 -23.01
CA ASP A 682 -15.45 9.17 -24.05
C ASP A 682 -15.70 10.69 -23.96
N ALA A 683 -15.08 11.46 -24.86
CA ALA A 683 -15.33 12.89 -25.03
C ALA A 683 -15.62 13.17 -26.51
N SER A 684 -16.69 12.58 -27.04
CA SER A 684 -17.06 12.67 -28.46
C SER A 684 -18.58 12.56 -28.68
N LYS A 685 -19.39 13.32 -27.92
CA LYS A 685 -20.84 13.44 -28.17
C LYS A 685 -21.56 14.67 -27.59
N SER A 686 -20.91 15.83 -27.56
CA SER A 686 -21.60 17.12 -27.35
C SER A 686 -20.76 18.30 -27.84
N ILE A 687 -21.44 19.33 -28.38
CA ILE A 687 -20.90 20.58 -28.95
C ILE A 687 -20.27 20.42 -30.34
N ALA A 688 -21.13 20.50 -31.35
CA ALA A 688 -20.78 21.10 -32.63
C ALA A 688 -21.46 22.47 -32.69
N LEU A 689 -20.69 23.57 -32.70
CA LEU A 689 -20.99 24.89 -33.33
C LEU A 689 -19.93 25.95 -32.95
N GLY A 690 -19.14 26.39 -33.94
CA GLY A 690 -18.17 27.49 -33.86
C GLY A 690 -16.87 27.20 -33.07
N GLY A 691 -15.68 27.63 -33.48
CA GLY A 691 -15.29 28.35 -34.70
C GLY A 691 -13.89 28.99 -34.55
N HIS A 692 -12.86 28.36 -35.13
CA HIS A 692 -11.47 28.85 -35.31
C HIS A 692 -10.65 29.26 -34.06
N THR A 693 -9.65 28.44 -33.70
CA THR A 693 -8.21 28.74 -33.93
C THR A 693 -7.34 27.53 -33.57
N THR A 694 -6.15 27.43 -34.17
CA THR A 694 -5.38 26.18 -34.29
C THR A 694 -4.13 26.14 -33.42
N PHE A 695 -4.00 25.11 -32.57
CA PHE A 695 -2.70 24.57 -32.17
C PHE A 695 -2.77 23.04 -32.12
N ASN A 696 -1.70 22.39 -32.56
CA ASN A 696 -1.67 20.97 -32.94
C ASN A 696 -0.74 20.20 -32.00
N MET A 697 -1.24 19.15 -31.34
CA MET A 697 -0.44 18.20 -30.57
C MET A 697 -0.83 16.78 -31.01
N SER A 698 0.16 15.96 -31.34
CA SER A 698 0.02 14.69 -32.05
C SER A 698 -0.64 13.59 -31.20
N ARG A 699 -1.55 12.84 -31.83
CA ARG A 699 -2.17 11.63 -31.26
C ARG A 699 -1.23 10.43 -31.37
N ILE A 700 -1.13 9.65 -30.29
CA ILE A 700 -0.56 8.29 -30.31
C ILE A 700 -1.72 7.28 -30.52
N PRO A 701 -1.61 6.28 -31.41
CA PRO A 701 -2.67 5.31 -31.64
C PRO A 701 -2.70 4.23 -30.55
N MET A 702 -3.90 3.92 -30.03
CA MET A 702 -4.09 2.83 -29.07
C MET A 702 -4.20 1.48 -29.81
N VAL A 703 -3.29 0.55 -29.53
CA VAL A 703 -3.33 -0.82 -30.09
C VAL A 703 -4.26 -1.71 -29.26
N SER A 704 -5.06 -2.52 -29.95
CA SER A 704 -6.01 -3.50 -29.39
C SER A 704 -5.34 -4.49 -28.44
N ALA A 705 -5.60 -4.35 -27.13
CA ALA A 705 -5.23 -5.33 -26.10
C ALA A 705 -6.40 -6.28 -25.75
N SER A 706 -6.07 -7.47 -25.23
CA SER A 706 -6.93 -8.65 -25.21
C SER A 706 -8.05 -8.66 -24.15
N LYS A 707 -9.04 -9.54 -24.39
CA LYS A 707 -10.28 -9.73 -23.58
C LYS A 707 -10.09 -9.99 -22.08
N SER A 708 -8.90 -10.32 -21.58
CA SER A 708 -8.67 -10.58 -20.15
C SER A 708 -8.71 -9.31 -19.30
N ARG A 709 -8.24 -8.16 -19.83
CA ARG A 709 -8.18 -6.89 -19.09
C ARG A 709 -9.57 -6.38 -18.69
N MET A 710 -10.57 -6.64 -19.53
CA MET A 710 -11.97 -6.25 -19.31
C MET A 710 -12.70 -7.01 -18.19
N MET A 711 -12.03 -7.99 -17.54
CA MET A 711 -12.56 -8.69 -16.37
C MET A 711 -11.99 -8.20 -15.03
N SER A 712 -10.75 -7.68 -14.96
CA SER A 712 -10.25 -7.11 -13.68
C SER A 712 -10.87 -5.75 -13.39
N ASP A 713 -10.93 -4.83 -14.37
CA ASP A 713 -11.61 -3.53 -14.24
C ASP A 713 -13.06 -3.66 -13.73
N LYS A 714 -13.74 -4.76 -14.10
CA LYS A 714 -15.11 -5.09 -13.62
C LYS A 714 -15.18 -5.66 -12.21
N ALA A 715 -14.12 -6.30 -11.72
CA ALA A 715 -14.03 -6.72 -10.31
C ALA A 715 -13.63 -5.53 -9.43
N GLU A 716 -12.70 -4.70 -9.90
CA GLU A 716 -12.13 -3.56 -9.16
C GLU A 716 -13.17 -2.45 -8.91
N THR A 717 -13.99 -2.12 -9.92
CA THR A 717 -15.11 -1.16 -9.76
C THR A 717 -16.23 -1.66 -8.84
N VAL A 718 -16.34 -2.98 -8.61
CA VAL A 718 -17.34 -3.57 -7.71
C VAL A 718 -16.95 -3.43 -6.23
N ASP A 719 -15.65 -3.47 -5.90
CA ASP A 719 -15.21 -3.31 -4.52
C ASP A 719 -15.38 -1.88 -4.01
N VAL A 720 -14.93 -0.87 -4.76
CA VAL A 720 -15.11 0.56 -4.38
C VAL A 720 -16.61 0.88 -4.18
N ARG A 721 -17.47 0.34 -5.04
CA ARG A 721 -18.94 0.42 -4.90
C ARG A 721 -19.43 -0.20 -3.59
N ARG A 722 -18.95 -1.38 -3.19
CA ARG A 722 -19.32 -2.03 -1.92
C ARG A 722 -18.93 -1.18 -0.71
N HIS A 723 -17.81 -0.46 -0.76
CA HIS A 723 -17.41 0.46 0.31
C HIS A 723 -18.43 1.60 0.45
N VAL A 724 -18.82 2.25 -0.66
CA VAL A 724 -19.84 3.31 -0.66
C VAL A 724 -21.22 2.79 -0.20
N GLU A 725 -21.62 1.59 -0.64
CA GLU A 725 -22.87 0.94 -0.19
C GLU A 725 -22.87 0.63 1.31
N ARG A 726 -21.72 0.25 1.92
CA ARG A 726 -21.59 0.11 3.38
C ARG A 726 -21.78 1.44 4.11
N LEU A 727 -21.24 2.54 3.58
CA LEU A 727 -21.44 3.87 4.15
C LEU A 727 -22.93 4.25 4.13
N MET A 728 -23.64 4.04 3.02
CA MET A 728 -25.10 4.26 2.95
C MET A 728 -25.87 3.50 4.04
N LEU A 729 -25.53 2.22 4.24
CA LEU A 729 -26.19 1.37 5.24
C LEU A 729 -25.91 1.81 6.69
N ARG A 730 -24.73 2.38 6.97
CA ARG A 730 -24.42 2.96 8.30
C ARG A 730 -25.16 4.28 8.52
N LEU A 731 -25.22 5.15 7.52
CA LEU A 731 -25.93 6.43 7.59
C LEU A 731 -27.45 6.25 7.73
N ASP A 732 -28.04 5.28 7.02
CA ASP A 732 -29.49 5.04 7.06
C ASP A 732 -29.90 3.82 7.92
N PHE A 733 -29.11 3.48 8.94
CA PHE A 733 -29.41 2.35 9.85
C PHE A 733 -30.82 2.43 10.48
N ASN A 734 -31.33 3.65 10.72
CA ASN A 734 -32.67 3.89 11.28
C ASN A 734 -33.78 4.02 10.21
N GLY A 735 -33.46 3.93 8.91
CA GLY A 735 -34.37 4.20 7.81
C GLY A 735 -34.95 5.62 7.87
N GLY A 736 -34.13 6.60 8.25
CA GLY A 736 -34.53 8.00 8.43
C GLY A 736 -34.42 8.82 7.15
N PHE A 737 -33.38 8.56 6.35
CA PHE A 737 -33.14 9.24 5.08
C PHE A 737 -33.97 8.61 3.97
N SER A 738 -34.02 7.26 3.89
CA SER A 738 -34.84 6.57 2.89
C SER A 738 -36.33 6.88 3.00
N LYS A 739 -36.92 6.91 4.21
CA LYS A 739 -38.36 7.19 4.37
C LYS A 739 -38.77 8.61 3.98
N PHE A 740 -37.86 9.58 4.07
CA PHE A 740 -38.16 10.97 3.72
C PHE A 740 -38.31 11.16 2.20
N SER A 741 -37.48 10.45 1.42
CA SER A 741 -37.51 10.45 -0.06
C SER A 741 -38.87 10.01 -0.63
N TRP A 742 -39.52 8.99 -0.04
CA TRP A 742 -40.82 8.49 -0.48
C TRP A 742 -42.01 9.40 -0.10
N GLY A 743 -41.81 10.40 0.77
CA GLY A 743 -42.89 11.29 1.24
C GLY A 743 -43.14 12.53 0.37
N LYS A 744 -42.29 12.81 -0.63
CA LYS A 744 -42.25 14.08 -1.36
C LYS A 744 -43.18 14.16 -2.58
N LYS A 745 -44.09 13.20 -2.77
CA LYS A 745 -44.90 13.05 -3.99
C LYS A 745 -46.41 13.26 -3.83
N ASP A 746 -46.93 13.32 -2.60
CA ASP A 746 -48.38 13.35 -2.30
C ASP A 746 -48.76 14.42 -1.25
N ARG A 747 -48.09 15.58 -1.21
CA ARG A 747 -48.40 16.67 -0.25
C ARG A 747 -48.34 18.08 -0.84
N ASP A 748 -49.32 18.36 -1.71
CA ASP A 748 -49.78 19.73 -2.02
C ASP A 748 -51.19 19.94 -1.42
N GLU A 749 -51.32 19.84 -0.09
CA GLU A 749 -52.45 20.36 0.73
C GLU A 749 -52.06 20.31 2.23
N ASP A 750 -52.69 21.13 3.07
CA ASP A 750 -52.51 21.24 4.55
C ASP A 750 -51.20 21.82 5.14
N ILE A 751 -50.83 23.05 4.72
CA ILE A 751 -49.69 23.81 5.26
C ILE A 751 -49.85 24.27 6.74
N LEU A 752 -51.04 24.18 7.36
CA LEU A 752 -51.24 24.58 8.77
C LEU A 752 -51.29 23.42 9.79
N GLY A 753 -51.31 22.15 9.35
CA GLY A 753 -51.36 21.00 10.27
C GLY A 753 -50.00 20.55 10.79
N ASP A 754 -48.94 20.69 9.97
CA ASP A 754 -47.69 19.95 10.19
C ASP A 754 -46.74 20.54 11.24
N LEU A 755 -46.94 21.80 11.68
CA LEU A 755 -46.13 22.37 12.78
C LEU A 755 -46.43 21.68 14.13
N VAL A 756 -47.71 21.33 14.37
CA VAL A 756 -48.14 20.63 15.58
C VAL A 756 -47.99 19.11 15.43
N SER A 757 -48.11 18.58 14.19
CA SER A 757 -47.83 17.18 13.88
C SER A 757 -46.34 16.84 14.10
N SER A 758 -45.41 17.72 13.69
CA SER A 758 -43.97 17.51 13.82
C SER A 758 -43.54 17.50 15.29
N VAL A 759 -44.05 18.41 16.12
CA VAL A 759 -43.81 18.39 17.58
C VAL A 759 -44.44 17.16 18.24
N ARG A 760 -45.63 16.71 17.81
CA ARG A 760 -46.22 15.43 18.29
C ARG A 760 -45.48 14.20 17.80
N SER A 761 -44.91 14.20 16.60
CA SER A 761 -44.03 13.17 16.06
C SER A 761 -42.72 13.10 16.85
N ILE A 762 -42.14 14.25 17.21
CA ILE A 762 -41.01 14.36 18.14
C ILE A 762 -41.40 13.85 19.54
N PHE A 763 -42.63 14.10 20.01
CA PHE A 763 -43.12 13.59 21.30
C PHE A 763 -43.45 12.08 21.29
N GLN A 764 -43.96 11.53 20.18
CA GLN A 764 -44.16 10.09 20.02
C GLN A 764 -42.83 9.36 19.83
N ARG A 765 -41.90 9.92 19.04
CA ARG A 765 -40.48 9.53 19.03
C ARG A 765 -39.89 9.62 20.43
N TRP A 766 -40.21 10.66 21.21
CA TRP A 766 -39.74 10.78 22.60
C TRP A 766 -40.39 9.76 23.53
N SER A 767 -41.64 9.35 23.34
CA SER A 767 -42.28 8.32 24.18
C SER A 767 -41.85 6.89 23.82
N ALA A 768 -41.62 6.62 22.53
CA ALA A 768 -41.02 5.37 22.06
C ALA A 768 -39.55 5.30 22.49
N TRP A 769 -38.82 6.43 22.41
CA TRP A 769 -37.43 6.51 22.84
C TRP A 769 -37.28 6.59 24.37
N LEU A 770 -38.25 7.12 25.14
CA LEU A 770 -38.30 6.99 26.60
C LEU A 770 -38.59 5.57 27.03
N LYS A 771 -39.48 4.85 26.34
CA LYS A 771 -39.57 3.40 26.54
C LYS A 771 -38.23 2.72 26.24
N VAL A 772 -37.43 3.22 25.30
CA VAL A 772 -36.05 2.79 25.00
C VAL A 772 -34.97 3.46 25.89
N PHE A 773 -35.31 4.37 26.82
CA PHE A 773 -34.35 5.02 27.74
C PHE A 773 -34.58 4.64 29.21
N GLU A 774 -35.84 4.41 29.63
CA GLU A 774 -36.17 3.57 30.79
C GLU A 774 -35.87 2.09 30.53
N HIS A 775 -35.88 1.64 29.27
CA HIS A 775 -35.19 0.41 28.87
C HIS A 775 -33.71 0.68 28.49
N GLY A 776 -33.26 1.92 28.32
CA GLY A 776 -31.84 2.23 28.05
C GLY A 776 -30.92 1.84 29.20
N GLU A 777 -31.44 1.88 30.43
CA GLU A 777 -30.77 1.35 31.63
C GLU A 777 -31.24 -0.09 32.01
N ARG A 778 -32.08 -0.74 31.19
CA ARG A 778 -32.67 -2.07 31.47
C ARG A 778 -32.60 -3.12 30.36
N THR A 779 -32.30 -2.73 29.12
CA THR A 779 -32.20 -3.58 27.92
C THR A 779 -30.75 -3.65 27.40
N GLN A 780 -29.81 -3.64 28.36
CA GLN A 780 -28.54 -4.35 28.25
C GLN A 780 -28.63 -5.75 28.92
N ARG A 781 -29.85 -6.15 29.31
CA ARG A 781 -30.26 -7.48 29.73
C ARG A 781 -31.51 -7.86 28.91
N ASP A 782 -31.64 -9.14 28.57
CA ASP A 782 -32.80 -9.78 27.93
C ASP A 782 -33.20 -9.31 26.51
N MET A 783 -32.46 -9.76 25.49
CA MET A 783 -33.04 -10.67 24.46
C MET A 783 -31.98 -11.24 23.49
N THR A 784 -31.27 -12.29 23.91
CA THR A 784 -30.76 -13.30 23.00
C THR A 784 -31.92 -14.23 22.61
N GLY A 785 -32.39 -14.19 21.35
CA GLY A 785 -33.72 -14.72 21.05
C GLY A 785 -34.07 -15.09 19.60
N ARG A 786 -33.16 -15.68 18.82
CA ARG A 786 -33.42 -16.51 17.60
C ARG A 786 -34.35 -15.90 16.52
N THR A 787 -33.90 -15.62 15.30
CA THR A 787 -33.49 -16.67 14.32
C THR A 787 -32.85 -16.04 13.05
N ASN A 788 -32.32 -16.90 12.15
CA ASN A 788 -31.94 -16.63 10.76
C ASN A 788 -30.55 -16.04 10.43
N ALA A 789 -29.85 -15.37 11.36
CA ALA A 789 -28.43 -15.04 11.14
C ALA A 789 -27.50 -16.27 11.29
N ALA A 790 -27.78 -17.14 12.26
CA ALA A 790 -26.97 -18.31 12.58
C ALA A 790 -26.90 -19.38 11.47
N GLN A 791 -27.91 -19.46 10.58
CA GLN A 791 -27.91 -20.44 9.49
C GLN A 791 -26.90 -20.10 8.39
N ARG A 792 -26.68 -18.81 8.07
CA ARG A 792 -25.71 -18.42 7.04
C ARG A 792 -24.27 -18.49 7.54
N LEU A 793 -24.01 -18.08 8.78
CA LEU A 793 -22.70 -18.29 9.43
C LEU A 793 -22.36 -19.79 9.58
N SER A 794 -23.34 -20.66 9.89
CA SER A 794 -23.12 -22.13 9.92
C SER A 794 -23.05 -22.81 8.54
N GLN A 795 -23.29 -22.08 7.44
CA GLN A 795 -22.97 -22.54 6.08
C GLN A 795 -21.58 -22.07 5.64
N GLN A 796 -21.14 -20.85 5.97
CA GLN A 796 -19.76 -20.43 5.69
C GLN A 796 -18.72 -21.13 6.58
N LEU A 797 -19.05 -21.42 7.85
CA LEU A 797 -18.20 -22.25 8.72
C LEU A 797 -18.14 -23.74 8.30
N ARG A 798 -18.95 -24.19 7.32
CA ARG A 798 -18.82 -25.54 6.71
C ARG A 798 -17.91 -25.58 5.48
N LEU A 799 -17.44 -24.44 4.98
CA LEU A 799 -16.49 -24.37 3.86
C LEU A 799 -15.04 -24.12 4.32
N LEU A 800 -14.85 -23.84 5.62
CA LEU A 800 -13.55 -23.83 6.29
C LEU A 800 -13.33 -25.04 7.20
N SER A 801 -14.17 -26.08 7.08
CA SER A 801 -13.82 -27.40 7.60
C SER A 801 -12.71 -27.99 6.72
N PHE A 802 -11.46 -27.71 7.11
CA PHE A 802 -10.33 -28.53 6.71
C PHE A 802 -10.71 -30.00 6.99
N GLN A 803 -10.54 -30.88 6.01
CA GLN A 803 -10.73 -32.31 6.28
C GLN A 803 -9.74 -32.71 7.38
N PRO A 804 -10.15 -33.49 8.40
CA PRO A 804 -9.22 -33.93 9.42
C PRO A 804 -8.17 -34.83 8.74
N SER A 805 -6.96 -34.29 8.55
CA SER A 805 -5.78 -35.08 8.32
C SER A 805 -5.63 -36.01 9.52
N SER A 806 -5.51 -37.30 9.22
CA SER A 806 -5.60 -38.40 10.19
C SER A 806 -4.60 -38.27 11.35
N GLU A 807 -5.14 -38.44 12.56
CA GLU A 807 -4.47 -39.00 13.75
C GLU A 807 -3.28 -38.22 14.36
N MET A 808 -3.60 -37.32 15.31
CA MET A 808 -3.23 -37.54 16.71
C MET A 808 -4.34 -37.02 17.62
N THR A 809 -5.00 -37.91 18.37
CA THR A 809 -6.02 -37.55 19.37
C THR A 809 -5.36 -36.94 20.60
N SER A 810 -5.81 -35.77 21.06
CA SER A 810 -5.37 -35.23 22.36
C SER A 810 -5.75 -36.19 23.49
N GLN A 811 -4.77 -36.58 24.30
CA GLN A 811 -4.91 -37.58 25.36
C GLN A 811 -5.91 -37.18 26.47
N TYR A 812 -6.18 -35.88 26.60
CA TYR A 812 -7.03 -35.28 27.62
C TYR A 812 -8.16 -34.45 26.99
N SER A 813 -9.31 -34.40 27.68
CA SER A 813 -10.50 -33.63 27.26
C SER A 813 -11.28 -33.08 28.46
N PRO A 814 -11.90 -31.89 28.37
CA PRO A 814 -12.63 -31.29 29.49
C PRO A 814 -14.07 -31.81 29.62
N ARG A 815 -14.45 -32.24 30.83
CA ARG A 815 -15.81 -32.60 31.23
C ARG A 815 -16.47 -31.40 31.92
N LEU A 816 -17.33 -30.70 31.17
CA LEU A 816 -18.08 -29.54 31.65
C LEU A 816 -19.31 -29.97 32.47
N ILE A 817 -19.40 -29.51 33.72
CA ILE A 817 -20.56 -29.70 34.60
C ILE A 817 -21.22 -28.34 34.83
N SER A 818 -22.55 -28.32 34.70
CA SER A 818 -23.40 -27.10 34.77
C SER A 818 -23.01 -25.99 33.76
N ALA A 819 -23.80 -24.92 33.75
CA ALA A 819 -23.60 -23.79 32.82
C ALA A 819 -22.38 -22.95 33.22
N PRO A 820 -21.48 -22.56 32.30
CA PRO A 820 -20.44 -21.58 32.59
C PRO A 820 -21.01 -20.26 33.14
N ASN A 821 -20.20 -19.52 33.90
CA ASN A 821 -20.63 -18.33 34.67
C ASN A 821 -21.71 -18.62 35.73
N THR A 822 -21.70 -19.81 36.35
CA THR A 822 -22.55 -20.13 37.51
C THR A 822 -21.71 -20.68 38.67
N LEU A 823 -22.21 -20.55 39.91
CA LEU A 823 -21.52 -21.05 41.11
C LEU A 823 -21.34 -22.59 41.11
N GLU A 824 -22.22 -23.30 40.39
CA GLU A 824 -22.19 -24.75 40.20
C GLU A 824 -21.24 -25.21 39.09
N HIS A 825 -20.67 -24.30 38.29
CA HIS A 825 -19.86 -24.68 37.14
C HIS A 825 -18.55 -25.32 37.59
N ARG A 826 -18.23 -26.49 37.03
CA ARG A 826 -16.96 -27.20 37.24
C ARG A 826 -16.46 -27.75 35.91
N VAL A 827 -15.15 -27.68 35.71
CA VAL A 827 -14.45 -28.33 34.59
C VAL A 827 -13.51 -29.37 35.16
N PHE A 828 -13.87 -30.64 35.00
CA PHE A 828 -12.99 -31.77 35.28
C PHE A 828 -12.18 -32.10 34.02
N VAL A 829 -10.98 -32.67 34.19
CA VAL A 829 -10.21 -33.22 33.06
C VAL A 829 -10.50 -34.73 32.97
N GLU A 830 -10.73 -35.22 31.76
CA GLU A 830 -10.87 -36.65 31.48
C GLU A 830 -9.70 -37.14 30.63
N GLN A 831 -9.17 -38.31 30.99
CA GLN A 831 -8.20 -39.08 30.22
C GLN A 831 -8.87 -40.41 29.83
N ASN A 832 -9.00 -40.69 28.53
CA ASN A 832 -9.67 -41.90 28.02
C ASN A 832 -11.07 -42.15 28.63
N GLY A 833 -11.86 -41.07 28.82
CA GLY A 833 -13.22 -41.12 29.42
C GLY A 833 -13.27 -41.37 30.93
N SER A 834 -12.13 -41.35 31.62
CA SER A 834 -12.05 -41.38 33.09
C SER A 834 -11.64 -40.00 33.61
N VAL A 835 -12.36 -39.47 34.60
CA VAL A 835 -11.97 -38.23 35.27
C VAL A 835 -10.65 -38.43 36.00
N VAL A 836 -9.74 -37.47 35.85
CA VAL A 836 -8.42 -37.43 36.49
C VAL A 836 -8.31 -36.13 37.28
N SER A 837 -7.57 -36.15 38.40
CA SER A 837 -7.20 -34.92 39.10
C SER A 837 -6.32 -34.06 38.19
N SER A 838 -6.74 -32.82 37.92
CA SER A 838 -5.89 -31.85 37.22
C SER A 838 -4.63 -31.51 38.01
N PHE A 839 -4.65 -31.58 39.34
CA PHE A 839 -3.50 -31.24 40.18
C PHE A 839 -2.53 -32.43 40.35
N HIS A 840 -3.03 -33.66 40.47
CA HIS A 840 -2.22 -34.82 40.86
C HIS A 840 -2.00 -35.87 39.77
N ASP A 841 -2.99 -36.15 38.91
CA ASP A 841 -2.95 -37.30 37.99
C ASP A 841 -2.30 -37.00 36.63
N ILE A 842 -2.24 -35.72 36.23
CA ILE A 842 -1.60 -35.32 34.98
C ILE A 842 -0.08 -35.17 35.24
N PRO A 843 0.80 -35.86 34.49
CA PRO A 843 2.24 -35.79 34.76
C PRO A 843 2.82 -34.41 34.44
N LEU A 844 3.69 -33.87 35.30
CA LEU A 844 4.38 -32.59 35.05
C LEU A 844 5.17 -32.60 33.73
N PHE A 845 5.90 -33.68 33.45
CA PHE A 845 6.69 -33.82 32.23
C PHE A 845 5.89 -34.51 31.13
N ALA A 846 5.82 -33.88 29.96
CA ALA A 846 5.39 -34.52 28.72
C ALA A 846 6.56 -35.28 28.08
N ASP A 847 7.76 -34.67 28.11
CA ASP A 847 9.02 -35.29 27.73
C ASP A 847 10.14 -34.73 28.61
N GLN A 848 10.63 -35.55 29.53
CA GLN A 848 11.67 -35.17 30.49
C GLN A 848 13.04 -34.97 29.82
N ASN A 849 13.33 -35.66 28.71
CA ASN A 849 14.62 -35.56 28.03
C ASN A 849 14.75 -34.24 27.26
N ASN A 850 13.64 -33.77 26.69
CA ASN A 850 13.59 -32.51 25.92
C ASN A 850 13.15 -31.30 26.77
N GLY A 851 12.83 -31.49 28.06
CA GLY A 851 12.39 -30.42 28.95
C GLY A 851 11.03 -29.84 28.54
N ILE A 852 10.10 -30.70 28.13
CA ILE A 852 8.73 -30.34 27.74
C ILE A 852 7.78 -30.70 28.89
N PHE A 853 7.00 -29.72 29.32
CA PHE A 853 6.09 -29.80 30.45
C PHE A 853 4.63 -29.84 29.97
N ASN A 854 3.73 -30.45 30.74
CA ASN A 854 2.29 -30.29 30.55
C ASN A 854 1.81 -29.10 31.38
N MET A 855 1.15 -28.13 30.76
CA MET A 855 0.42 -27.05 31.45
C MET A 855 -1.09 -27.30 31.32
N ILE A 856 -1.85 -26.98 32.36
CA ILE A 856 -3.32 -26.94 32.29
C ILE A 856 -3.77 -25.51 32.15
N VAL A 857 -4.49 -25.19 31.08
CA VAL A 857 -5.08 -23.86 30.85
C VAL A 857 -6.32 -23.70 31.71
N GLU A 858 -6.31 -22.73 32.62
CA GLU A 858 -7.45 -22.38 33.47
C GLU A 858 -8.23 -21.19 32.87
N VAL A 859 -7.52 -20.13 32.48
CA VAL A 859 -8.10 -18.90 31.92
C VAL A 859 -7.57 -18.69 30.49
N PRO A 860 -8.43 -18.87 29.47
CA PRO A 860 -8.08 -18.56 28.10
C PRO A 860 -7.70 -17.09 27.89
N ARG A 861 -6.74 -16.87 26.98
CA ARG A 861 -6.28 -15.54 26.57
C ARG A 861 -7.45 -14.62 26.20
N TRP A 862 -7.35 -13.37 26.63
CA TRP A 862 -8.31 -12.28 26.50
C TRP A 862 -9.62 -12.43 27.29
N THR A 863 -9.78 -13.43 28.15
CA THR A 863 -10.97 -13.59 29.00
C THR A 863 -10.80 -12.98 30.40
N ASN A 864 -11.91 -12.66 31.06
CA ASN A 864 -11.93 -11.98 32.36
C ASN A 864 -12.25 -12.89 33.56
N ALA A 865 -12.77 -14.10 33.34
CA ALA A 865 -13.20 -14.99 34.43
C ALA A 865 -11.96 -15.55 35.15
N LYS A 866 -11.84 -15.33 36.47
CA LYS A 866 -10.77 -15.95 37.26
C LYS A 866 -11.16 -17.40 37.54
N MET A 867 -10.73 -18.31 36.67
CA MET A 867 -10.87 -19.76 36.80
C MET A 867 -9.60 -20.32 37.41
N GLU A 868 -9.72 -21.23 38.37
CA GLU A 868 -8.59 -21.81 39.12
C GLU A 868 -8.89 -23.28 39.51
N ILE A 869 -7.86 -24.11 39.58
CA ILE A 869 -7.90 -25.49 40.07
C ILE A 869 -8.34 -25.49 41.54
N SER A 870 -9.43 -26.21 41.84
CA SER A 870 -9.97 -26.25 43.19
C SER A 870 -9.13 -27.10 44.13
N LYS A 871 -8.38 -26.47 45.05
CA LYS A 871 -7.62 -27.16 46.11
C LYS A 871 -8.49 -28.08 46.98
N GLU A 872 -9.70 -27.64 47.34
CA GLU A 872 -10.55 -28.30 48.35
C GLU A 872 -11.46 -29.41 47.83
N GLU A 873 -11.70 -29.48 46.50
CA GLU A 873 -12.72 -30.37 45.94
C GLU A 873 -12.07 -31.67 45.41
N PRO A 874 -12.70 -32.85 45.58
CA PRO A 874 -12.16 -34.12 45.06
C PRO A 874 -11.84 -34.07 43.57
N PHE A 875 -10.66 -34.56 43.19
CA PHE A 875 -10.11 -34.50 41.83
C PHE A 875 -9.95 -33.08 41.24
N ASN A 876 -9.92 -32.07 42.12
CA ASN A 876 -9.46 -30.70 41.86
C ASN A 876 -10.04 -30.02 40.60
N PRO A 877 -11.37 -30.03 40.37
CA PRO A 877 -11.96 -29.40 39.19
C PRO A 877 -11.61 -27.91 39.09
N ILE A 878 -11.44 -27.41 37.87
CA ILE A 878 -11.28 -25.98 37.63
C ILE A 878 -12.65 -25.30 37.86
N LYS A 879 -12.68 -24.29 38.72
CA LYS A 879 -13.88 -23.52 39.09
C LYS A 879 -13.58 -22.02 39.08
N GLN A 880 -14.61 -21.19 38.97
CA GLN A 880 -14.44 -19.74 39.05
C GLN A 880 -14.32 -19.30 40.52
N ASP A 881 -13.36 -18.43 40.83
CA ASP A 881 -13.20 -17.83 42.17
C ASP A 881 -14.47 -17.07 42.61
N VAL A 882 -14.82 -17.18 43.89
CA VAL A 882 -16.06 -16.62 44.48
C VAL A 882 -15.72 -15.67 45.62
N LYS A 883 -15.81 -14.36 45.34
CA LYS A 883 -15.54 -13.29 46.30
C LYS A 883 -16.86 -12.65 46.73
N LYS A 884 -17.18 -12.69 48.04
CA LYS A 884 -18.44 -12.16 48.62
C LYS A 884 -19.71 -12.73 47.94
N ASN A 885 -19.77 -14.06 47.78
CA ASN A 885 -20.85 -14.79 47.10
C ASN A 885 -21.12 -14.34 45.64
N ARG A 886 -20.12 -13.76 44.96
CA ARG A 886 -20.18 -13.43 43.54
C ARG A 886 -18.97 -14.01 42.80
N LEU A 887 -19.22 -14.48 41.59
CA LEU A 887 -18.19 -14.93 40.66
C LEU A 887 -17.21 -13.79 40.35
N ARG A 888 -15.91 -14.06 40.45
CA ARG A 888 -14.86 -13.06 40.26
C ARG A 888 -14.49 -12.92 38.79
N PHE A 889 -14.49 -11.68 38.32
CA PHE A 889 -13.98 -11.30 37.02
C PHE A 889 -12.92 -10.21 37.20
N VAL A 890 -11.73 -10.41 36.62
CA VAL A 890 -10.67 -9.40 36.58
C VAL A 890 -11.14 -8.24 35.69
N ARG A 891 -10.90 -7.00 36.12
CA ARG A 891 -11.31 -5.79 35.40
C ARG A 891 -10.34 -5.47 34.27
N ASN A 892 -10.84 -4.84 33.20
CA ASN A 892 -10.01 -4.36 32.11
C ASN A 892 -9.26 -3.08 32.55
N CYS A 893 -7.93 -3.13 32.63
CA CYS A 893 -7.06 -2.00 32.94
C CYS A 893 -6.37 -1.55 31.65
N PHE A 894 -6.77 -0.42 31.07
CA PHE A 894 -6.23 0.05 29.78
C PHE A 894 -4.70 0.15 29.82
N PRO A 895 -3.95 -0.46 28.87
CA PRO A 895 -4.41 -1.01 27.58
C PRO A 895 -4.84 -2.50 27.59
N HIS A 896 -4.77 -3.20 28.72
CA HIS A 896 -4.97 -4.65 28.81
C HIS A 896 -6.44 -5.09 28.95
N HIS A 897 -6.83 -6.08 28.14
CA HIS A 897 -8.15 -6.73 28.20
C HIS A 897 -8.05 -8.14 28.81
N GLY A 898 -8.74 -8.38 29.92
CA GLY A 898 -8.69 -9.69 30.61
C GLY A 898 -7.25 -10.13 30.93
N TYR A 899 -6.99 -11.44 30.90
CA TYR A 899 -5.65 -12.01 30.92
C TYR A 899 -5.03 -11.95 29.51
N ILE A 900 -3.79 -11.47 29.37
CA ILE A 900 -3.19 -11.20 28.03
C ILE A 900 -2.34 -12.35 27.47
N TRP A 901 -2.31 -13.48 28.18
CA TRP A 901 -1.74 -14.81 27.86
C TRP A 901 -2.79 -15.89 28.12
N ASN A 902 -2.56 -17.13 27.68
CA ASN A 902 -3.27 -18.26 28.27
C ASN A 902 -2.69 -18.48 29.67
N TYR A 903 -3.54 -18.45 30.69
CA TYR A 903 -3.13 -18.59 32.09
C TYR A 903 -3.59 -19.93 32.65
N GLY A 904 -2.83 -20.46 33.58
CA GLY A 904 -3.16 -21.66 34.34
C GLY A 904 -1.94 -22.13 35.10
N ALA A 905 -1.86 -23.42 35.43
CA ALA A 905 -0.82 -23.93 36.31
C ALA A 905 -0.14 -25.19 35.77
N PHE A 906 1.02 -25.51 36.35
CA PHE A 906 1.64 -26.82 36.21
C PHE A 906 0.97 -27.84 37.15
N PRO A 907 0.66 -29.05 36.66
CA PRO A 907 0.27 -30.15 37.52
C PRO A 907 1.50 -30.68 38.27
N GLN A 908 1.26 -31.32 39.40
CA GLN A 908 2.29 -31.93 40.22
C GLN A 908 3.37 -30.96 40.75
N THR A 909 3.05 -29.67 40.90
CA THR A 909 3.94 -28.65 41.51
C THR A 909 3.17 -27.88 42.56
N TRP A 910 3.73 -27.65 43.75
CA TRP A 910 3.05 -26.96 44.86
C TRP A 910 3.98 -25.99 45.57
N GLU A 911 3.49 -24.77 45.82
CA GLU A 911 4.23 -23.73 46.52
C GLU A 911 4.05 -23.83 48.05
N ASP A 912 4.97 -24.51 48.72
CA ASP A 912 4.89 -24.85 50.15
C ASP A 912 4.85 -23.57 51.04
N PRO A 913 3.72 -23.28 51.74
CA PRO A 913 3.56 -22.07 52.55
C PRO A 913 4.34 -22.13 53.88
N THR A 914 4.98 -23.27 54.19
CA THR A 914 5.84 -23.40 55.36
C THR A 914 7.28 -23.00 55.06
N GLN A 915 7.71 -23.04 53.80
CA GLN A 915 9.06 -22.75 53.36
C GLN A 915 9.19 -21.28 52.94
N GLN A 916 10.17 -20.56 53.51
CA GLN A 916 10.53 -19.21 53.08
C GLN A 916 11.64 -19.30 52.04
N HIS A 917 11.42 -18.76 50.84
CA HIS A 917 12.42 -18.80 49.77
C HIS A 917 13.53 -17.76 50.04
N ALA A 918 14.80 -18.16 49.82
CA ALA A 918 15.96 -17.44 50.34
C ALA A 918 16.16 -16.04 49.74
N GLU A 919 15.81 -15.86 48.47
CA GLU A 919 16.02 -14.60 47.75
C GLU A 919 14.82 -13.64 47.84
N THR A 920 13.59 -14.19 47.76
CA THR A 920 12.35 -13.39 47.84
C THR A 920 11.97 -13.05 49.28
N LYS A 921 12.45 -13.83 50.26
CA LYS A 921 12.17 -13.71 51.71
C LYS A 921 10.68 -13.76 52.06
N ALA A 922 9.88 -14.36 51.19
CA ALA A 922 8.47 -14.63 51.39
C ALA A 922 8.21 -16.14 51.32
N LYS A 923 7.01 -16.57 51.75
CA LYS A 923 6.57 -17.98 51.74
C LYS A 923 5.85 -18.31 50.44
N GLY A 924 5.69 -19.58 50.09
CA GLY A 924 4.77 -19.96 48.99
C GLY A 924 3.32 -19.61 49.29
N ASP A 925 2.50 -19.43 48.25
CA ASP A 925 1.08 -19.05 48.31
C ASP A 925 0.11 -20.22 48.54
N ASN A 926 0.64 -21.44 48.70
CA ASN A 926 -0.12 -22.69 48.86
C ASN A 926 -0.95 -23.08 47.61
N ASP A 927 -0.62 -22.59 46.42
CA ASP A 927 -1.25 -22.97 45.15
C ASP A 927 -0.34 -23.84 44.25
N PRO A 928 -0.84 -24.38 43.13
CA PRO A 928 0.00 -24.98 42.10
C PRO A 928 0.74 -23.92 41.31
N LEU A 929 2.01 -24.17 40.98
CA LEU A 929 2.91 -23.21 40.33
C LEU A 929 2.31 -22.60 39.04
N ASP A 930 2.19 -21.28 39.02
CA ASP A 930 1.45 -20.51 38.02
C ASP A 930 2.21 -20.31 36.70
N VAL A 931 1.48 -20.31 35.59
CA VAL A 931 2.03 -20.37 34.22
C VAL A 931 1.31 -19.42 33.26
N CYS A 932 2.11 -18.63 32.54
CA CYS A 932 1.71 -17.70 31.49
C CYS A 932 2.23 -18.21 30.13
N GLU A 933 1.34 -18.77 29.32
CA GLU A 933 1.67 -19.29 27.99
C GLU A 933 1.42 -18.21 26.91
N ILE A 934 2.49 -17.84 26.21
CA ILE A 934 2.57 -16.60 25.40
C ILE A 934 2.29 -16.77 23.91
N GLY A 935 2.02 -17.99 23.45
CA GLY A 935 1.80 -18.32 22.04
C GLY A 935 0.57 -17.65 21.42
N GLU A 936 0.48 -17.75 20.10
CA GLU A 936 -0.59 -17.12 19.31
C GLU A 936 -1.97 -17.77 19.55
N GLN A 937 -1.99 -19.09 19.75
CA GLN A 937 -3.25 -19.84 19.87
C GLN A 937 -3.95 -19.59 21.21
N VAL A 938 -5.17 -19.03 21.16
CA VAL A 938 -6.07 -18.95 22.33
C VAL A 938 -6.53 -20.35 22.72
N GLY A 939 -6.27 -20.74 23.97
CA GLY A 939 -6.63 -22.05 24.52
C GLY A 939 -8.08 -22.13 25.03
N TYR A 940 -8.42 -23.23 25.70
CA TYR A 940 -9.72 -23.43 26.37
C TYR A 940 -9.55 -23.96 27.81
N VAL A 941 -10.55 -23.72 28.67
CA VAL A 941 -10.53 -24.16 30.08
C VAL A 941 -10.40 -25.68 30.16
N GLY A 942 -9.41 -26.18 30.90
CA GLY A 942 -9.10 -27.61 31.03
C GLY A 942 -8.32 -28.19 29.85
N GLN A 943 -7.79 -27.36 28.94
CA GLN A 943 -6.86 -27.82 27.91
C GLN A 943 -5.52 -28.18 28.55
N VAL A 944 -4.99 -29.35 28.23
CA VAL A 944 -3.59 -29.70 28.51
C VAL A 944 -2.74 -29.32 27.30
N LYS A 945 -1.79 -28.40 27.49
CA LYS A 945 -0.85 -27.95 26.46
C LYS A 945 0.57 -28.47 26.77
N GLN A 946 1.31 -28.85 25.73
CA GLN A 946 2.73 -29.19 25.87
C GLN A 946 3.55 -27.93 25.68
N VAL A 947 4.32 -27.53 26.70
CA VAL A 947 4.97 -26.22 26.74
C VAL A 947 6.46 -26.32 27.06
N LYS A 948 7.21 -25.35 26.56
CA LYS A 948 8.64 -25.15 26.84
C LYS A 948 8.82 -23.91 27.71
N VAL A 949 9.55 -24.06 28.80
CA VAL A 949 9.88 -22.96 29.73
C VAL A 949 10.87 -21.99 29.09
N LEU A 950 10.62 -20.69 29.28
CA LEU A 950 11.46 -19.58 28.80
C LEU A 950 12.00 -18.74 29.96
N GLY A 951 11.24 -18.55 31.04
CA GLY A 951 11.67 -17.78 32.20
C GLY A 951 10.63 -17.76 33.32
N ILE A 952 10.82 -16.93 34.33
CA ILE A 952 9.93 -16.83 35.51
C ILE A 952 9.95 -15.42 36.13
N MET A 953 8.85 -14.98 36.70
CA MET A 953 8.72 -13.72 37.44
C MET A 953 8.27 -13.97 38.88
N ALA A 954 8.83 -13.24 39.85
CA ALA A 954 8.45 -13.31 41.26
C ALA A 954 7.56 -12.13 41.65
N LEU A 955 6.26 -12.36 41.77
CA LEU A 955 5.32 -11.41 42.36
C LEU A 955 5.38 -11.54 43.89
N LEU A 956 5.23 -10.43 44.61
CA LEU A 956 5.10 -10.40 46.07
C LEU A 956 3.68 -9.91 46.42
N ASP A 957 2.79 -10.84 46.76
CA ASP A 957 1.41 -10.54 47.17
C ASP A 957 1.26 -10.73 48.68
N GLU A 958 0.95 -9.64 49.40
CA GLU A 958 0.60 -9.65 50.84
C GLU A 958 1.58 -10.35 51.81
N GLY A 959 2.80 -10.67 51.36
CA GLY A 959 3.85 -11.35 52.13
C GLY A 959 4.20 -12.76 51.64
N GLU A 960 3.52 -13.23 50.59
CA GLU A 960 3.73 -14.49 49.89
C GLU A 960 4.49 -14.24 48.58
N THR A 961 5.30 -15.22 48.16
CA THR A 961 5.91 -15.31 46.84
C THR A 961 4.91 -16.00 45.96
N ASP A 962 4.61 -15.38 44.83
CA ASP A 962 3.73 -15.90 43.81
C ASP A 962 4.57 -15.96 42.50
N TRP A 963 4.90 -17.17 42.06
CA TRP A 963 5.81 -17.40 40.93
C TRP A 963 5.04 -17.57 39.62
N LYS A 964 5.28 -16.66 38.66
CA LYS A 964 4.68 -16.71 37.32
C LYS A 964 5.70 -17.21 36.30
N VAL A 965 5.61 -18.49 35.91
CA VAL A 965 6.47 -19.09 34.87
C VAL A 965 6.01 -18.62 33.48
N ILE A 966 6.95 -18.21 32.64
CA ILE A 966 6.72 -17.81 31.25
C ILE A 966 7.10 -18.97 30.34
N VAL A 967 6.15 -19.42 29.53
CA VAL A 967 6.29 -20.60 28.65
C VAL A 967 5.73 -20.33 27.27
N VAL A 968 6.12 -21.15 26.29
CA VAL A 968 5.51 -21.17 24.96
C VAL A 968 5.08 -22.59 24.61
N ASP A 969 3.92 -22.73 23.99
CA ASP A 969 3.45 -23.97 23.37
C ASP A 969 4.48 -24.53 22.36
N VAL A 970 4.81 -25.82 22.43
CA VAL A 970 5.77 -26.43 21.49
C VAL A 970 5.22 -26.55 20.06
N GLN A 971 3.91 -26.41 19.87
CA GLN A 971 3.26 -26.28 18.57
C GLN A 971 3.22 -24.83 18.03
N ASP A 972 3.67 -23.82 18.77
CA ASP A 972 3.65 -22.42 18.31
C ASP A 972 4.68 -22.14 17.19
N PRO A 973 4.36 -21.33 16.16
CA PRO A 973 5.29 -21.00 15.08
C PRO A 973 6.62 -20.36 15.52
N LEU A 974 6.64 -19.64 16.66
CA LEU A 974 7.82 -19.02 17.25
C LEU A 974 8.54 -19.92 18.27
N ALA A 975 7.98 -21.08 18.63
CA ALA A 975 8.56 -21.99 19.62
C ALA A 975 10.01 -22.39 19.29
N SER A 976 10.37 -22.52 18.01
CA SER A 976 11.75 -22.82 17.57
C SER A 976 12.74 -21.69 17.87
N LYS A 977 12.27 -20.43 17.91
CA LYS A 977 13.09 -19.21 18.08
C LYS A 977 13.18 -18.75 19.53
N LEU A 978 12.13 -19.00 20.32
CA LEU A 978 12.06 -18.66 21.73
C LEU A 978 12.68 -19.78 22.56
N ASN A 979 13.89 -19.60 23.12
CA ASN A 979 14.57 -20.65 23.90
C ASN A 979 14.97 -20.21 25.32
N ASP A 980 15.15 -18.91 25.53
CA ASP A 980 15.33 -18.29 26.85
C ASP A 980 14.55 -16.94 26.92
N ILE A 981 14.53 -16.30 28.09
CA ILE A 981 13.72 -15.10 28.35
C ILE A 981 14.12 -13.90 27.46
N GLU A 982 15.40 -13.78 27.09
CA GLU A 982 15.91 -12.73 26.22
C GLU A 982 15.43 -12.85 24.77
N ASP A 983 15.08 -14.07 24.31
CA ASP A 983 14.50 -14.28 22.99
C ASP A 983 13.07 -13.73 22.92
N VAL A 984 12.34 -13.70 24.05
CA VAL A 984 11.00 -13.10 24.13
C VAL A 984 11.08 -11.61 23.85
N GLU A 985 12.00 -10.88 24.49
CA GLU A 985 12.13 -9.43 24.22
C GLU A 985 12.68 -9.15 22.81
N ARG A 986 13.44 -10.09 22.20
CA ARG A 986 13.93 -9.97 20.82
C ARG A 986 12.84 -10.20 19.76
N HIS A 987 11.93 -11.15 19.97
CA HIS A 987 10.95 -11.58 18.97
C HIS A 987 9.51 -11.13 19.28
N LEU A 988 9.21 -10.81 20.53
CA LEU A 988 7.93 -10.30 21.05
C LEU A 988 8.19 -9.05 21.93
N PRO A 989 8.83 -8.00 21.40
CA PRO A 989 9.29 -6.84 22.18
C PRO A 989 8.15 -6.16 22.94
N GLY A 990 8.41 -5.79 24.18
CA GLY A 990 7.44 -5.17 25.09
C GLY A 990 6.45 -6.13 25.74
N LEU A 991 6.43 -7.42 25.39
CA LEU A 991 5.52 -8.39 26.02
C LEU A 991 5.86 -8.60 27.49
N ILE A 992 7.13 -8.77 27.85
CA ILE A 992 7.56 -8.95 29.25
C ILE A 992 7.20 -7.71 30.08
N ARG A 993 7.36 -6.52 29.51
CA ARG A 993 6.94 -5.25 30.11
C ARG A 993 5.42 -5.19 30.32
N ALA A 994 4.63 -5.62 29.34
CA ALA A 994 3.18 -5.69 29.45
C ALA A 994 2.73 -6.72 30.52
N THR A 995 3.45 -7.84 30.66
CA THR A 995 3.24 -8.84 31.73
C THR A 995 3.51 -8.26 33.11
N ASN A 996 4.65 -7.58 33.29
CA ASN A 996 4.97 -6.88 34.53
C ASN A 996 3.90 -5.83 34.87
N GLU A 997 3.56 -4.97 33.91
CA GLU A 997 2.58 -3.89 34.09
C GLU A 997 1.19 -4.43 34.47
N TRP A 998 0.73 -5.49 33.79
CA TRP A 998 -0.53 -6.16 34.13
C TRP A 998 -0.54 -6.69 35.56
N PHE A 999 0.48 -7.48 35.94
CA PHE A 999 0.57 -8.05 37.28
C PHE A 999 0.76 -6.97 38.36
N ARG A 1000 1.34 -5.81 38.04
CA ARG A 1000 1.42 -4.66 38.94
C ARG A 1000 0.05 -4.04 39.22
N ILE A 1001 -0.80 -3.88 38.20
CA ILE A 1001 -2.00 -3.01 38.25
C ILE A 1001 -3.35 -3.73 38.33
N TYR A 1002 -3.45 -5.03 38.03
CA TYR A 1002 -4.75 -5.72 37.89
C TYR A 1002 -5.64 -5.72 39.15
N LYS A 1003 -5.04 -5.56 40.34
CA LYS A 1003 -5.75 -5.49 41.63
C LYS A 1003 -6.18 -4.08 42.05
N ILE A 1004 -5.70 -3.02 41.38
CA ILE A 1004 -6.04 -1.62 41.70
C ILE A 1004 -7.55 -1.32 41.55
N PRO A 1005 -8.27 -1.79 40.51
CA PRO A 1005 -9.72 -1.63 40.41
C PRO A 1005 -10.52 -2.26 41.56
N ASP A 1006 -9.94 -3.25 42.24
CA ASP A 1006 -10.50 -3.94 43.41
C ASP A 1006 -10.21 -3.20 44.74
N GLY A 1007 -9.46 -2.08 44.69
CA GLY A 1007 -9.10 -1.26 45.85
C GLY A 1007 -7.85 -1.70 46.61
N LYS A 1008 -7.04 -2.60 46.05
CA LYS A 1008 -5.71 -2.96 46.56
C LYS A 1008 -4.63 -2.00 46.02
N PRO A 1009 -3.47 -1.85 46.68
CA PRO A 1009 -2.32 -1.11 46.15
C PRO A 1009 -1.69 -1.78 44.92
N GLU A 1010 -0.71 -1.13 44.29
CA GLU A 1010 0.19 -1.77 43.31
C GLU A 1010 0.93 -2.94 43.94
N ASN A 1011 1.00 -4.07 43.22
CA ASN A 1011 1.81 -5.22 43.66
C ASN A 1011 3.30 -4.92 43.45
N THR A 1012 4.14 -5.45 44.34
CA THR A 1012 5.59 -5.39 44.20
C THR A 1012 6.13 -6.69 43.62
N PHE A 1013 7.35 -6.64 43.08
CA PHE A 1013 8.06 -7.80 42.55
C PHE A 1013 9.38 -7.97 43.30
N ALA A 1014 9.86 -9.21 43.45
CA ALA A 1014 11.25 -9.44 43.77
C ALA A 1014 12.14 -9.15 42.53
N PHE A 1015 13.45 -9.14 42.71
CA PHE A 1015 14.44 -8.86 41.65
C PHE A 1015 14.17 -7.58 40.84
N SER A 1016 13.54 -6.57 41.45
CA SER A 1016 13.14 -5.31 40.80
C SER A 1016 12.18 -5.48 39.60
N GLY A 1017 11.46 -6.61 39.51
CA GLY A 1017 10.52 -6.89 38.41
C GLY A 1017 11.16 -7.48 37.14
N GLU A 1018 12.45 -7.84 37.20
CA GLU A 1018 13.15 -8.56 36.13
C GLU A 1018 12.69 -10.03 36.08
N ALA A 1019 12.37 -10.52 34.87
CA ALA A 1019 12.11 -11.95 34.65
C ALA A 1019 13.43 -12.72 34.62
N LYS A 1020 13.53 -13.82 35.38
CA LYS A 1020 14.68 -14.70 35.40
C LYS A 1020 14.64 -15.72 34.28
N ASN A 1021 15.83 -16.16 33.87
CA ASN A 1021 16.03 -17.04 32.72
C ASN A 1021 15.47 -18.45 32.93
N LYS A 1022 15.42 -19.22 31.84
CA LYS A 1022 14.92 -20.60 31.80
C LYS A 1022 15.58 -21.51 32.83
N LYS A 1023 16.89 -21.38 33.07
CA LYS A 1023 17.60 -22.23 34.02
C LYS A 1023 17.04 -22.07 35.44
N TYR A 1024 16.96 -20.82 35.89
CA TYR A 1024 16.42 -20.49 37.21
C TYR A 1024 14.94 -20.90 37.33
N ALA A 1025 14.14 -20.63 36.29
CA ALA A 1025 12.75 -21.09 36.23
C ALA A 1025 12.62 -22.62 36.39
N THR A 1026 13.52 -23.38 35.76
CA THR A 1026 13.53 -24.86 35.85
C THR A 1026 13.92 -25.34 37.25
N GLU A 1027 14.83 -24.65 37.94
CA GLU A 1027 15.19 -24.93 39.33
C GLU A 1027 13.98 -24.77 40.27
N ILE A 1028 13.26 -23.64 40.17
CA ILE A 1028 12.01 -23.41 40.94
C ILE A 1028 10.92 -24.45 40.63
N ILE A 1029 10.71 -24.81 39.36
CA ILE A 1029 9.74 -25.86 38.98
C ILE A 1029 10.08 -27.21 39.65
N HIS A 1030 11.37 -27.57 39.71
CA HIS A 1030 11.81 -28.78 40.41
C HIS A 1030 11.59 -28.68 41.92
N GLU A 1031 11.88 -27.55 42.56
CA GLU A 1031 11.60 -27.35 44.00
C GLU A 1031 10.10 -27.50 44.33
N CYS A 1032 9.22 -26.89 43.53
CA CYS A 1032 7.77 -27.02 43.68
C CYS A 1032 7.28 -28.45 43.39
N HIS A 1033 7.92 -29.18 42.47
CA HIS A 1033 7.61 -30.61 42.21
C HIS A 1033 8.03 -31.51 43.37
N GLU A 1034 9.20 -31.26 43.97
CA GLU A 1034 9.68 -31.96 45.17
C GLU A 1034 8.76 -31.68 46.38
N ALA A 1035 8.27 -30.44 46.53
CA ALA A 1035 7.29 -30.08 47.54
C ALA A 1035 5.94 -30.79 47.33
N TRP A 1036 5.41 -30.79 46.10
CA TRP A 1036 4.22 -31.57 45.75
C TRP A 1036 4.42 -33.08 46.01
N ARG A 1037 5.61 -33.63 45.75
CA ARG A 1037 5.89 -35.04 46.04
C ARG A 1037 5.73 -35.33 47.54
N ARG A 1038 6.28 -34.47 48.41
CA ARG A 1038 6.09 -34.58 49.87
C ARG A 1038 4.63 -34.45 50.30
N LEU A 1039 3.85 -33.60 49.63
CA LEU A 1039 2.41 -33.45 49.85
C LEU A 1039 1.65 -34.74 49.49
N ILE A 1040 1.87 -35.28 48.28
CA ILE A 1040 1.12 -36.43 47.77
C ILE A 1040 1.57 -37.79 48.37
N THR A 1041 2.75 -37.88 48.98
CA THR A 1041 3.16 -39.04 49.81
C THR A 1041 2.69 -38.93 51.26
N GLY A 1042 2.24 -37.76 51.72
CA GLY A 1042 1.85 -37.51 53.10
C GLY A 1042 3.01 -37.21 54.06
N GLU A 1043 4.20 -36.91 53.54
CA GLU A 1043 5.36 -36.42 54.30
C GLU A 1043 5.18 -34.97 54.78
N SER A 1044 4.30 -34.20 54.12
CA SER A 1044 3.92 -32.84 54.50
C SER A 1044 2.43 -32.75 54.81
N ASN A 1045 2.05 -31.87 55.74
CA ASN A 1045 0.64 -31.67 56.10
C ASN A 1045 -0.15 -31.14 54.90
N ASN A 1046 -1.38 -31.62 54.70
CA ASN A 1046 -2.12 -31.34 53.47
C ASN A 1046 -2.68 -29.91 53.34
N GLN A 1047 -2.62 -29.09 54.40
CA GLN A 1047 -3.08 -27.69 54.42
C GLN A 1047 -4.50 -27.46 53.83
N GLY A 1048 -5.39 -28.46 53.94
CA GLY A 1048 -6.74 -28.41 53.37
C GLY A 1048 -6.86 -28.77 51.88
N ILE A 1049 -5.76 -29.14 51.22
CA ILE A 1049 -5.74 -29.61 49.84
C ILE A 1049 -6.26 -31.05 49.77
N SER A 1050 -7.22 -31.28 48.88
CA SER A 1050 -7.69 -32.61 48.50
C SER A 1050 -6.66 -33.28 47.59
N ILE A 1051 -6.10 -34.39 48.08
CA ILE A 1051 -5.12 -35.23 47.40
C ILE A 1051 -5.75 -36.42 46.65
N ASP A 1052 -7.08 -36.40 46.45
CA ASP A 1052 -7.84 -37.46 45.79
C ASP A 1052 -7.41 -37.62 44.32
N ASN A 1053 -6.88 -38.80 43.97
CA ASN A 1053 -6.28 -39.09 42.65
C ASN A 1053 -6.53 -40.56 42.24
N ILE A 1054 -6.38 -40.90 40.95
CA ILE A 1054 -6.62 -42.25 40.42
C ILE A 1054 -5.39 -42.95 39.81
N THR A 1055 -4.23 -42.30 39.77
CA THR A 1055 -3.00 -42.83 39.14
C THR A 1055 -1.90 -43.15 40.15
N ILE A 1056 -1.81 -42.45 41.28
CA ILE A 1056 -0.68 -42.55 42.22
C ILE A 1056 -1.01 -43.57 43.32
N ALA A 1057 -0.86 -44.86 42.99
CA ALA A 1057 -1.24 -45.99 43.85
C ALA A 1057 -0.63 -46.01 45.27
N ASN A 1058 0.50 -45.33 45.48
CA ASN A 1058 1.20 -45.26 46.77
C ASN A 1058 0.81 -44.03 47.62
N SER A 1059 -0.10 -43.19 47.14
CA SER A 1059 -0.55 -41.98 47.88
C SER A 1059 -1.67 -42.32 48.86
N PRO A 1060 -1.76 -41.62 50.03
CA PRO A 1060 -2.90 -41.78 50.95
C PRO A 1060 -4.22 -41.26 50.36
N GLY A 1061 -4.18 -40.47 49.28
CA GLY A 1061 -5.33 -40.00 48.51
C GLY A 1061 -5.73 -40.88 47.33
N PHE A 1062 -5.16 -42.09 47.17
CA PHE A 1062 -5.51 -42.95 46.03
C PHE A 1062 -6.96 -43.46 46.11
N VAL A 1063 -7.75 -43.17 45.07
CA VAL A 1063 -9.16 -43.52 44.95
C VAL A 1063 -9.37 -44.51 43.81
N ARG A 1064 -10.07 -45.62 44.09
CA ARG A 1064 -10.50 -46.57 43.03
C ARG A 1064 -11.74 -46.02 42.32
N ARG A 1065 -11.90 -46.36 41.04
CA ARG A 1065 -13.05 -45.91 40.23
C ARG A 1065 -14.43 -46.37 40.75
N ASP A 1066 -14.44 -47.42 41.57
CA ASP A 1066 -15.65 -47.95 42.23
C ASP A 1066 -15.92 -47.31 43.61
N ASP A 1067 -15.06 -46.40 44.08
CA ASP A 1067 -15.24 -45.66 45.35
C ASP A 1067 -16.44 -44.69 45.24
N PRO A 1068 -17.31 -44.60 46.26
CA PRO A 1068 -18.42 -43.64 46.29
C PRO A 1068 -18.02 -42.19 45.97
N ARG A 1069 -16.80 -41.76 46.32
CA ARG A 1069 -16.27 -40.43 45.98
C ARG A 1069 -16.16 -40.23 44.47
N TYR A 1070 -15.61 -41.20 43.75
CA TYR A 1070 -15.46 -41.13 42.29
C TYR A 1070 -16.83 -41.24 41.59
N LEU A 1071 -17.70 -42.12 42.08
CA LEU A 1071 -19.07 -42.30 41.54
C LEU A 1071 -19.98 -41.08 41.79
N SER A 1072 -19.63 -40.18 42.70
CA SER A 1072 -20.38 -38.93 42.95
C SER A 1072 -20.19 -37.86 41.87
N ILE A 1073 -19.21 -37.99 40.98
CA ILE A 1073 -18.91 -37.00 39.94
C ILE A 1073 -20.02 -37.00 38.87
N SER A 1074 -20.81 -35.92 38.85
CA SER A 1074 -21.95 -35.78 37.94
C SER A 1074 -21.56 -35.91 36.46
N PRO A 1075 -22.43 -36.48 35.60
CA PRO A 1075 -22.17 -36.59 34.16
C PRO A 1075 -22.04 -35.22 33.48
N ALA A 1076 -21.36 -35.19 32.34
CA ALA A 1076 -21.18 -33.96 31.55
C ALA A 1076 -22.55 -33.31 31.23
N SER A 1077 -22.68 -32.03 31.56
CA SER A 1077 -23.91 -31.26 31.43
C SER A 1077 -23.60 -29.93 30.72
N GLY A 1078 -23.37 -30.01 29.42
CA GLY A 1078 -23.08 -28.88 28.53
C GLY A 1078 -24.27 -27.92 28.35
N LYS A 1079 -24.60 -27.18 29.41
CA LYS A 1079 -25.59 -26.09 29.40
C LYS A 1079 -24.94 -24.81 28.84
N PRO A 1080 -25.69 -23.94 28.14
CA PRO A 1080 -25.16 -22.68 27.64
C PRO A 1080 -24.69 -21.75 28.78
N PRO A 1081 -23.71 -20.87 28.55
CA PRO A 1081 -23.19 -19.96 29.56
C PRO A 1081 -24.28 -19.00 30.08
N ALA A 1082 -24.27 -18.75 31.38
CA ALA A 1082 -25.09 -17.71 32.01
C ALA A 1082 -24.59 -16.29 31.63
N PRO A 1083 -25.46 -15.28 31.62
CA PRO A 1083 -25.09 -13.91 31.24
C PRO A 1083 -24.12 -13.28 32.24
N ILE A 1084 -23.05 -12.68 31.71
CA ILE A 1084 -22.06 -11.92 32.49
C ILE A 1084 -22.59 -10.50 32.74
N GLU A 1085 -22.27 -9.89 33.88
CA GLU A 1085 -22.61 -8.49 34.11
C GLU A 1085 -21.89 -7.54 33.13
N PRO A 1086 -22.58 -6.56 32.50
CA PRO A 1086 -21.94 -5.57 31.65
C PRO A 1086 -20.84 -4.74 32.34
N SER A 1087 -20.80 -4.73 33.67
CA SER A 1087 -19.75 -4.07 34.45
C SER A 1087 -18.35 -4.66 34.24
N VAL A 1088 -18.24 -5.92 33.79
CA VAL A 1088 -16.96 -6.60 33.55
C VAL A 1088 -16.21 -5.98 32.37
N SER A 1089 -16.92 -5.62 31.29
CA SER A 1089 -16.34 -4.98 30.09
C SER A 1089 -15.93 -3.51 30.30
N LYS A 1090 -16.10 -2.95 31.51
CA LYS A 1090 -15.73 -1.57 31.82
C LYS A 1090 -14.20 -1.43 31.91
N TRP A 1091 -13.67 -0.48 31.16
CA TRP A 1091 -12.27 -0.05 31.23
C TRP A 1091 -11.99 0.83 32.45
N PHE A 1092 -10.88 0.54 33.10
CA PHE A 1092 -10.26 1.36 34.14
C PHE A 1092 -8.99 1.98 33.57
N TYR A 1093 -8.83 3.29 33.78
CA TYR A 1093 -7.66 4.06 33.34
C TYR A 1093 -6.85 4.39 34.58
N ILE A 1094 -5.64 3.84 34.65
CA ILE A 1094 -4.76 3.96 35.81
C ILE A 1094 -3.67 4.96 35.43
N SER A 1095 -3.57 6.06 36.17
CA SER A 1095 -2.59 7.10 35.90
C SER A 1095 -1.23 6.65 36.42
N SER A 1096 -0.28 6.39 35.53
CA SER A 1096 1.12 6.05 35.84
C SER A 1096 1.94 7.23 36.42
N ALA A 1097 1.28 8.12 37.16
CA ALA A 1097 1.82 9.38 37.66
C ALA A 1097 2.32 9.24 39.12
N GLN A 1098 3.22 8.28 39.33
CA GLN A 1098 4.11 8.18 40.50
C GLN A 1098 5.29 7.25 40.16
N VAL A 1099 6.22 7.78 39.35
CA VAL A 1099 7.59 7.28 39.12
C VAL A 1099 8.52 8.47 39.30
#